data_AF-A0AAD2XY78-F1
#
_entry.id   AF-A0AAD2XY78-F1
#
_cell.length_a   1.000
_cell.length_b   1.000
_cell.length_c   1.000
_cell.angle_alpha   90.00
_cell.angle_beta   90.00
_cell.angle_gamma   90.00
#
_symmetry.space_group_name_H-M   'P 1'
#
loop_
_entity.id
_entity.type
_entity.pdbx_description
1 polymer ?
#
loop_
_entity_poly.entity_id
_entity_poly.type
_entity_poly.pdbx_seq_one_letter_code
_entity_poly.pdbx_strand_id
1 'polypeptide(L)'
;MYHRKINPKAIIPFALSFTAAQLVCAGFASAKNYELNYIDVNGGQEGIIIQDTIADDKSYDITVNIDNPVRGEGNGLEVKIGSITEAQAGEYQIGNYNVNISGTTQQEHRAGLAFFGLSAEGQDTNVTVDNFSLKNTFLIGSKYTHNNTALYAGSGADITVNGNVYIRSEVEHSNEGKDATLANNGVYARGAGSTITANGGDVYINTYASNFKELLENNSGYPDGSSKSDAVSAKDGGVVNINQSGEHKVNLLGNIDFGDKIYANTSQMNITLNGAESFWHGHEANFLETASGKWAGDLNLTLMNNAYWIPDGKDAQVSAITLQDGGTINLHGFNLHTNQSINETVKIHDLKGNNGIFLIDVNTNKTDEQRRNGSDFIEVVKSSTGGTHAIEALNINKLSNLQEDIWVADAASNVTFAAYDKIDITNEYVYDYKPLLRSDIREGDPVSQYGTNWYITGVSTKASAGSNTAIANTGLNYAAATARLEIDSLNKRLGELRQNQQQNGLWIRYKGGEMESDNGSYFKNLYSFWQLGYDNKEEGEQSVWTRGIAAHYMRGNADFTYGTGDNKSYGGSLYAAWNRPEKQDYLDLVLKYSRHESDFNYRNVYGNMGVADSSTWSISASAEYGREFSLGESSFIEPQAQLVYTRLDEARYTTSSGLRVRQNDIDSVIGRVGLRGGYRFEERPDSDIYVKLDLLHEFAGDRDVTVWGKDASMTVREGGSDSWINYGIGTNIHLTQNNNSRLYVDLERSAGGDIDMNWQVNAGFRMEW
;
A
#
# COMPACT_ATOMS: atom_id res chain seq x y z
N MET A 1 24.69 53.00 1.79
CA MET A 1 24.92 54.46 1.91
C MET A 1 23.64 55.19 1.51
N TYR A 2 23.32 56.32 2.15
CA TYR A 2 22.23 57.28 1.87
C TYR A 2 20.75 56.91 2.16
N HIS A 3 20.13 57.79 2.97
CA HIS A 3 18.69 57.92 3.24
C HIS A 3 17.92 58.68 2.15
N ARG A 4 16.58 58.48 2.09
CA ARG A 4 15.48 59.51 2.12
C ARG A 4 14.15 58.85 1.69
N LYS A 5 12.92 59.33 1.99
CA LYS A 5 12.27 60.12 3.08
C LYS A 5 10.79 60.34 2.64
N ILE A 6 9.87 60.76 3.54
CA ILE A 6 8.62 61.55 3.25
C ILE A 6 7.46 60.74 2.58
N ASN A 7 6.14 60.87 2.87
CA ASN A 7 5.33 61.83 3.66
C ASN A 7 4.02 61.20 4.28
N PRO A 8 3.28 61.90 5.18
CA PRO A 8 2.04 61.42 5.84
C PRO A 8 0.74 62.26 5.56
N LYS A 9 -0.35 61.93 6.28
CA LYS A 9 -1.68 62.62 6.48
C LYS A 9 -2.84 62.22 5.54
N ALA A 10 -4.14 62.26 5.92
CA ALA A 10 -4.87 62.20 7.21
C ALA A 10 -6.43 62.21 7.00
N ILE A 11 -7.22 61.97 8.09
CA ILE A 11 -8.59 62.50 8.45
C ILE A 11 -9.82 61.53 8.44
N ILE A 12 -10.16 60.88 9.59
CA ILE A 12 -11.26 61.13 10.60
C ILE A 12 -12.58 61.85 10.13
N PRO A 13 -13.81 61.81 10.74
CA PRO A 13 -14.41 61.10 11.92
C PRO A 13 -15.67 60.23 11.57
N PHE A 14 -16.28 59.42 12.45
CA PHE A 14 -17.18 59.67 13.62
C PHE A 14 -17.43 58.29 14.31
N ALA A 15 -17.91 58.09 15.56
CA ALA A 15 -18.03 58.90 16.80
C ALA A 15 -18.37 57.95 17.99
N LEU A 16 -18.99 58.43 19.09
CA LEU A 16 -19.18 57.70 20.37
C LEU A 16 -20.59 57.12 20.60
N SER A 17 -20.66 56.00 21.33
CA SER A 17 -21.47 55.91 22.56
C SER A 17 -20.85 54.92 23.57
N PHE A 18 -21.05 55.17 24.86
CA PHE A 18 -20.41 54.45 25.98
C PHE A 18 -21.37 53.43 26.61
N THR A 19 -20.88 52.27 27.02
CA THR A 19 -21.33 51.61 28.26
C THR A 19 -20.27 50.63 28.74
N ALA A 20 -19.96 50.64 30.04
CA ALA A 20 -18.91 49.84 30.63
C ALA A 20 -19.48 48.74 31.53
N ALA A 21 -18.97 47.52 31.39
CA ALA A 21 -18.92 46.50 32.46
C ALA A 21 -17.94 45.38 32.08
N GLN A 22 -17.29 44.79 33.11
CA GLN A 22 -16.47 43.58 33.06
C GLN A 22 -15.15 43.64 32.27
N LEU A 23 -14.16 44.31 32.88
CA LEU A 23 -12.80 43.78 32.93
C LEU A 23 -12.82 42.42 33.66
N VAL A 24 -12.25 41.38 33.05
CA VAL A 24 -11.47 40.35 33.75
C VAL A 24 -10.19 40.17 32.93
N CYS A 25 -9.04 40.28 33.58
CA CYS A 25 -7.75 40.41 32.90
C CYS A 25 -7.28 39.10 32.26
N ALA A 26 -7.20 39.07 30.93
CA ALA A 26 -6.19 38.25 30.27
C ALA A 26 -4.84 38.97 30.43
N GLY A 27 -4.02 38.51 31.37
CA GLY A 27 -2.68 39.03 31.57
C GLY A 27 -1.77 38.61 30.42
N PHE A 28 -1.54 39.50 29.45
CA PHE A 28 -0.44 39.37 28.51
C PHE A 28 0.89 39.58 29.28
N ALA A 29 1.38 38.51 29.89
CA ALA A 29 2.76 38.45 30.35
C ALA A 29 3.66 38.40 29.11
N SER A 30 4.25 39.54 28.75
CA SER A 30 5.41 39.53 27.84
C SER A 30 6.54 38.84 28.58
N ALA A 31 6.92 37.64 28.12
CA ALA A 31 8.21 37.07 28.52
C ALA A 31 9.30 38.12 28.23
N LYS A 32 10.25 38.26 29.16
CA LYS A 32 11.46 39.05 28.89
C LYS A 32 12.46 38.11 28.24
N ASN A 33 12.93 38.47 27.05
CA ASN A 33 14.03 37.78 26.41
C ASN A 33 15.31 38.10 27.20
N TYR A 34 15.92 37.08 27.81
CA TYR A 34 17.22 37.22 28.48
C TYR A 34 18.31 36.63 27.59
N GLU A 35 19.24 37.47 27.13
CA GLU A 35 20.41 37.04 26.36
C GLU A 35 21.66 37.06 27.26
N LEU A 36 22.16 35.89 27.61
CA LEU A 36 23.36 35.68 28.42
C LEU A 36 24.54 35.35 27.50
N ASN A 37 25.26 36.38 27.08
CA ASN A 37 26.51 36.25 26.33
C ASN A 37 27.69 36.20 27.32
N TYR A 38 28.26 35.01 27.52
CA TYR A 38 29.48 34.84 28.32
C TYR A 38 30.71 34.68 27.42
N ILE A 39 31.63 35.64 27.52
CA ILE A 39 32.92 35.65 26.84
C ILE A 39 33.97 36.04 27.89
N ASP A 40 34.73 35.06 28.40
CA ASP A 40 35.82 35.34 29.35
C ASP A 40 37.02 35.92 28.60
N VAL A 41 37.45 37.14 28.98
CA VAL A 41 38.62 37.81 28.41
C VAL A 41 39.79 37.94 29.38
N ASN A 42 39.65 37.46 30.63
CA ASN A 42 40.67 37.58 31.67
C ASN A 42 40.65 36.34 32.59
N GLY A 43 41.31 35.26 32.18
CA GLY A 43 41.27 33.94 32.81
C GLY A 43 41.51 33.92 34.33
N GLY A 44 40.40 33.97 35.08
CA GLY A 44 40.38 33.84 36.53
C GLY A 44 40.56 32.39 37.02
N GLN A 45 40.99 32.23 38.26
CA GLN A 45 41.34 30.92 38.85
C GLN A 45 40.18 30.15 39.50
N GLU A 46 38.93 30.62 39.42
CA GLU A 46 37.77 29.95 40.02
C GLU A 46 36.77 29.48 38.94
N GLY A 47 36.15 28.32 39.14
CA GLY A 47 35.13 27.75 38.24
C GLY A 47 33.90 28.64 38.07
N ILE A 48 33.20 28.51 36.94
CA ILE A 48 32.00 29.30 36.65
C ILE A 48 30.76 28.45 36.97
N ILE A 49 29.83 29.01 37.74
CA ILE A 49 28.47 28.49 37.87
C ILE A 49 27.51 29.56 37.36
N ILE A 50 26.80 29.29 36.27
CA ILE A 50 25.68 30.12 35.79
C ILE A 50 24.40 29.47 36.32
N GLN A 51 23.84 30.00 37.41
CA GLN A 51 22.62 29.48 38.02
C GLN A 51 21.51 30.54 38.00
N ASP A 52 20.35 30.14 37.49
CA ASP A 52 19.09 30.88 37.65
C ASP A 52 18.10 30.05 38.49
N THR A 53 17.41 30.72 39.41
CA THR A 53 16.30 30.16 40.20
C THR A 53 14.98 30.63 39.60
N ILE A 54 13.89 29.87 39.73
CA ILE A 54 12.59 30.20 39.11
C ILE A 54 12.19 31.65 39.38
N ALA A 55 12.20 32.45 38.30
CA ALA A 55 11.97 33.88 38.33
C ALA A 55 10.51 34.23 38.71
N ASP A 56 10.32 35.39 39.34
CA ASP A 56 9.01 35.89 39.80
C ASP A 56 7.97 36.01 38.67
N ASP A 57 8.41 36.19 37.41
CA ASP A 57 7.55 36.29 36.22
C ASP A 57 7.20 34.94 35.58
N LYS A 58 7.76 33.83 36.11
CA LYS A 58 7.37 32.43 35.84
C LYS A 58 7.44 31.98 34.38
N SER A 59 8.13 32.69 33.50
CA SER A 59 8.22 32.34 32.07
C SER A 59 9.65 32.47 31.57
N TYR A 60 10.16 31.43 30.91
CA TYR A 60 11.52 31.39 30.41
C TYR A 60 11.53 31.63 28.89
N ASP A 61 12.24 32.66 28.45
CA ASP A 61 12.70 32.85 27.07
C ASP A 61 14.17 33.31 27.14
N ILE A 62 15.07 32.33 27.24
CA ILE A 62 16.50 32.56 27.51
C ILE A 62 17.34 32.04 26.35
N THR A 63 18.28 32.88 25.91
CA THR A 63 19.38 32.45 25.03
C THR A 63 20.70 32.57 25.78
N VAL A 64 21.45 31.48 25.89
CA VAL A 64 22.79 31.46 26.51
C VAL A 64 23.83 31.12 25.45
N ASN A 65 24.76 32.04 25.22
CA ASN A 65 25.89 31.83 24.33
C ASN A 65 27.16 31.75 25.16
N ILE A 66 27.86 30.63 25.06
CA ILE A 66 29.04 30.31 25.86
C ILE A 66 30.25 30.20 24.94
N ASP A 67 31.13 31.19 24.98
CA ASP A 67 32.50 31.03 24.50
C ASP A 67 33.40 30.98 25.74
N ASN A 68 33.82 29.77 26.11
CA ASN A 68 34.62 29.52 27.31
C ASN A 68 36.08 29.20 26.91
N PRO A 69 36.95 30.22 26.79
CA PRO A 69 38.34 30.04 26.42
C PRO A 69 39.21 29.47 27.55
N VAL A 70 40.39 28.99 27.13
CA VAL A 70 41.40 28.25 27.89
C VAL A 70 41.54 28.67 29.36
N ARG A 71 41.39 27.69 30.26
CA ARG A 71 41.71 27.80 31.69
C ARG A 71 42.85 26.85 32.07
N GLY A 72 43.54 27.16 33.17
CA GLY A 72 44.51 26.24 33.76
C GLY A 72 43.84 25.00 34.38
N GLU A 73 44.62 23.93 34.61
CA GLU A 73 44.11 22.68 35.19
C GLU A 73 43.37 22.91 36.51
N GLY A 74 42.06 22.62 36.54
CA GLY A 74 41.27 22.55 37.78
C GLY A 74 39.85 23.14 37.73
N ASN A 75 39.54 24.02 36.77
CA ASN A 75 38.32 24.83 36.83
C ASN A 75 37.23 24.36 35.88
N GLY A 76 36.10 23.85 36.40
CA GLY A 76 34.94 23.46 35.60
C GLY A 76 34.02 24.64 35.21
N LEU A 77 33.04 24.33 34.36
CA LEU A 77 31.89 25.19 34.05
C LEU A 77 30.60 24.39 34.30
N GLU A 78 29.73 24.93 35.13
CA GLU A 78 28.38 24.43 35.36
C GLU A 78 27.34 25.49 34.95
N VAL A 79 26.26 25.05 34.30
CA VAL A 79 25.16 25.91 33.86
C VAL A 79 23.84 25.23 34.23
N LYS A 80 22.98 25.95 34.95
CA LYS A 80 21.74 25.48 35.59
C LYS A 80 20.64 26.53 35.39
N ILE A 81 19.65 26.26 34.54
CA ILE A 81 18.63 27.26 34.15
C ILE A 81 17.24 26.87 34.67
N GLY A 82 16.84 27.46 35.79
CA GLY A 82 15.67 27.02 36.55
C GLY A 82 16.03 25.82 37.42
N SER A 83 16.99 26.02 38.33
CA SER A 83 17.39 24.97 39.28
C SER A 83 16.73 25.18 40.65
N ILE A 84 15.97 24.18 41.10
CA ILE A 84 15.43 24.05 42.46
C ILE A 84 16.26 22.99 43.18
N THR A 85 16.82 23.33 44.33
CA THR A 85 17.54 22.40 45.21
C THR A 85 16.63 21.88 46.34
N GLU A 86 17.04 20.82 47.04
CA GLU A 86 16.27 20.25 48.16
C GLU A 86 15.92 21.28 49.26
N ALA A 87 16.77 22.30 49.45
CA ALA A 87 16.53 23.39 50.41
C ALA A 87 15.46 24.41 49.96
N GLN A 88 14.98 24.28 48.72
CA GLN A 88 13.98 25.13 48.06
C GLN A 88 12.68 24.36 47.74
N ALA A 89 12.46 23.20 48.36
CA ALA A 89 11.27 22.38 48.10
C ALA A 89 9.95 23.15 48.23
N GLY A 90 9.01 22.89 47.32
CA GLY A 90 7.69 23.53 47.27
C GLY A 90 7.01 23.42 45.91
N GLU A 91 5.89 24.14 45.75
CA GLU A 91 5.11 24.19 44.51
C GLU A 91 5.55 25.31 43.57
N TYR A 92 5.88 24.93 42.34
CA TYR A 92 6.30 25.82 41.27
C TYR A 92 5.36 25.67 40.07
N GLN A 93 4.98 26.81 39.50
CA GLN A 93 4.17 26.88 38.28
C GLN A 93 4.96 27.73 37.29
N ILE A 94 5.46 27.09 36.24
CA ILE A 94 6.18 27.72 35.13
C ILE A 94 5.23 27.77 33.94
N GLY A 95 5.19 28.89 33.23
CA GLY A 95 4.53 29.01 31.95
C GLY A 95 5.32 28.29 30.86
N ASN A 96 5.55 28.96 29.73
CA ASN A 96 6.41 28.40 28.70
C ASN A 96 7.87 28.44 29.15
N TYR A 97 8.56 27.31 29.02
CA TYR A 97 10.00 27.20 29.18
C TYR A 97 10.67 27.10 27.82
N ASN A 98 11.29 28.19 27.35
CA ASN A 98 12.05 28.23 26.10
C ASN A 98 13.50 28.61 26.39
N VAL A 99 14.41 27.66 26.16
CA VAL A 99 15.83 27.84 26.45
C VAL A 99 16.65 27.38 25.25
N ASN A 100 17.42 28.31 24.68
CA ASN A 100 18.34 28.04 23.58
C ASN A 100 19.76 28.25 24.07
N ILE A 101 20.63 27.27 23.85
CA ILE A 101 21.99 27.28 24.37
C ILE A 101 22.94 26.85 23.27
N SER A 102 23.96 27.67 23.04
CA SER A 102 25.02 27.34 22.10
C SER A 102 26.38 27.70 22.68
N GLY A 103 27.42 26.95 22.30
CA GLY A 103 28.75 27.32 22.74
C GLY A 103 29.88 26.37 22.38
N THR A 104 31.09 26.82 22.68
CA THR A 104 32.33 26.03 22.61
C THR A 104 33.05 26.08 23.95
N THR A 105 33.63 24.96 24.35
CA THR A 105 34.51 24.86 25.52
C THR A 105 35.89 24.41 25.07
N GLN A 106 36.95 25.13 25.44
CA GLN A 106 38.30 24.84 24.95
C GLN A 106 39.25 24.36 26.06
N GLN A 107 39.91 23.22 25.81
CA GLN A 107 41.02 22.62 26.58
C GLN A 107 40.67 21.95 27.94
N GLU A 108 41.72 21.57 28.68
CA GLU A 108 41.74 20.48 29.68
C GLU A 108 41.07 20.78 31.04
N HIS A 109 39.74 20.71 31.07
CA HIS A 109 38.95 20.85 32.30
C HIS A 109 38.84 19.54 33.10
N ARG A 110 39.82 19.21 33.95
CA ARG A 110 39.78 18.04 34.87
C ARG A 110 38.49 17.92 35.71
N ALA A 111 37.83 19.04 36.01
CA ALA A 111 36.61 19.09 36.82
C ALA A 111 35.31 18.82 36.05
N GLY A 112 35.39 18.59 34.73
CA GLY A 112 34.24 18.31 33.88
C GLY A 112 33.42 19.56 33.48
N LEU A 113 32.37 19.31 32.70
CA LEU A 113 31.34 20.30 32.36
C LEU A 113 29.97 19.72 32.72
N ALA A 114 29.11 20.54 33.28
CA ALA A 114 27.76 20.15 33.65
C ALA A 114 26.76 21.16 33.07
N PHE A 115 25.91 20.70 32.16
CA PHE A 115 24.76 21.45 31.69
C PHE A 115 23.47 20.82 32.21
N PHE A 116 22.66 21.63 32.88
CA PHE A 116 21.31 21.30 33.28
C PHE A 116 20.35 22.40 32.81
N GLY A 117 19.29 22.00 32.12
CA GLY A 117 18.14 22.88 31.87
C GLY A 117 17.32 23.03 33.15
N LEU A 118 16.02 22.72 33.06
CA LEU A 118 15.14 22.71 34.23
C LEU A 118 15.52 21.51 35.11
N SER A 119 15.83 21.79 36.38
CA SER A 119 16.33 20.80 37.33
C SER A 119 15.62 20.98 38.67
N ALA A 120 14.91 19.97 39.14
CA ALA A 120 14.25 19.99 40.45
C ALA A 120 14.74 18.86 41.35
N GLU A 121 15.08 19.17 42.59
CA GLU A 121 15.52 18.19 43.59
C GLU A 121 14.77 18.34 44.91
N GLY A 122 14.40 17.20 45.50
CA GLY A 122 13.92 17.11 46.87
C GLY A 122 12.45 16.70 47.00
N GLN A 123 12.13 16.00 48.09
CA GLN A 123 10.77 15.62 48.46
C GLN A 123 9.86 16.85 48.58
N ASP A 124 8.58 16.70 48.27
CA ASP A 124 7.57 17.78 48.23
C ASP A 124 7.84 18.91 47.21
N THR A 125 8.82 18.74 46.31
CA THR A 125 9.05 19.66 45.19
C THR A 125 8.17 19.28 44.00
N ASN A 126 7.20 20.13 43.67
CA ASN A 126 6.25 19.91 42.58
C ASN A 126 6.36 21.03 41.55
N VAL A 127 6.73 20.72 40.31
CA VAL A 127 6.91 21.70 39.23
C VAL A 127 5.93 21.42 38.11
N THR A 128 5.11 22.40 37.73
CA THR A 128 4.38 22.35 36.45
C THR A 128 5.03 23.27 35.42
N VAL A 129 4.92 22.90 34.15
CA VAL A 129 5.39 23.68 33.00
C VAL A 129 4.30 23.68 31.92
N ASP A 130 3.90 24.84 31.38
CA ASP A 130 2.90 24.88 30.31
C ASP A 130 3.40 24.23 29.01
N ASN A 131 4.60 24.57 28.57
CA ASN A 131 5.29 23.93 27.44
C ASN A 131 6.80 23.93 27.70
N PHE A 132 7.50 22.85 27.37
CA PHE A 132 8.94 22.72 27.57
C PHE A 132 9.68 22.68 26.23
N SER A 133 10.60 23.60 26.01
CA SER A 133 11.41 23.71 24.80
C SER A 133 12.87 24.01 25.18
N LEU A 134 13.75 23.04 24.92
CA LEU A 134 15.18 23.20 25.12
C LEU A 134 15.96 22.82 23.86
N LYS A 135 16.78 23.77 23.38
CA LYS A 135 17.77 23.55 22.33
C LYS A 135 19.16 23.75 22.90
N ASN A 136 20.02 22.77 22.69
CA ASN A 136 21.38 22.74 23.18
C ASN A 136 22.30 22.30 22.03
N THR A 137 23.33 23.10 21.76
CA THR A 137 24.32 22.84 20.72
C THR A 137 25.72 23.19 21.23
N PHE A 138 26.47 22.18 21.66
CA PHE A 138 27.79 22.38 22.25
C PHE A 138 28.91 21.70 21.46
N LEU A 139 30.05 22.40 21.36
CA LEU A 139 31.33 21.83 20.96
C LEU A 139 32.24 21.67 22.18
N ILE A 140 32.56 20.41 22.51
CA ILE A 140 33.39 20.00 23.65
C ILE A 140 34.84 19.85 23.22
N GLY A 141 35.74 20.68 23.76
CA GLY A 141 37.19 20.57 23.58
C GLY A 141 37.94 20.01 24.81
N SER A 142 37.24 19.73 25.90
CA SER A 142 37.79 19.03 27.07
C SER A 142 37.78 17.51 26.83
N LYS A 143 38.75 16.79 27.38
CA LYS A 143 38.87 15.31 27.31
C LYS A 143 38.34 14.55 28.53
N TYR A 144 37.64 15.24 29.43
CA TYR A 144 37.17 14.70 30.72
C TYR A 144 35.66 14.40 30.69
N THR A 145 35.05 14.09 31.83
CA THR A 145 33.63 13.73 31.90
C THR A 145 32.72 14.94 31.77
N HIS A 146 31.65 14.79 31.00
CA HIS A 146 30.62 15.79 30.76
C HIS A 146 29.23 15.22 31.03
N ASN A 147 28.37 16.02 31.65
CA ASN A 147 26.96 15.70 31.84
C ASN A 147 26.13 16.83 31.23
N ASN A 148 25.16 16.46 30.40
CA ASN A 148 24.23 17.37 29.78
C ASN A 148 22.83 16.78 29.95
N THR A 149 21.94 17.45 30.66
CA THR A 149 20.55 16.98 30.89
C THR A 149 19.58 18.12 30.64
N ALA A 150 18.62 17.94 29.74
CA ALA A 150 17.66 18.99 29.42
C ALA A 150 16.60 19.17 30.52
N LEU A 151 16.04 18.08 31.04
CA LEU A 151 15.05 18.08 32.11
C LEU A 151 15.39 17.03 33.18
N TYR A 152 15.59 17.46 34.42
CA TYR A 152 16.03 16.58 35.52
C TYR A 152 15.10 16.66 36.74
N ALA A 153 14.71 15.51 37.27
CA ALA A 153 13.98 15.37 38.54
C ALA A 153 14.76 14.43 39.49
N GLY A 154 15.17 14.94 40.64
CA GLY A 154 16.00 14.24 41.63
C GLY A 154 15.41 14.21 43.04
N SER A 155 15.88 13.28 43.87
CA SER A 155 15.61 13.22 45.33
C SER A 155 14.14 13.25 45.77
N GLY A 156 13.19 12.89 44.90
CA GLY A 156 11.75 12.92 45.17
C GLY A 156 10.93 14.02 44.49
N ALA A 157 11.54 14.85 43.63
CA ALA A 157 10.82 15.92 42.93
C ALA A 157 9.89 15.38 41.82
N ASP A 158 8.71 15.96 41.67
CA ASP A 158 7.75 15.70 40.58
C ASP A 158 7.76 16.89 39.59
N ILE A 159 7.90 16.60 38.30
CA ILE A 159 7.79 17.58 37.21
C ILE A 159 6.72 17.13 36.22
N THR A 160 5.71 17.98 36.00
CA THR A 160 4.66 17.76 34.99
C THR A 160 4.72 18.83 33.90
N VAL A 161 4.79 18.41 32.64
CA VAL A 161 4.62 19.28 31.47
C VAL A 161 3.19 19.13 30.94
N ASN A 162 2.42 20.22 30.98
CA ASN A 162 1.00 20.27 30.65
C ASN A 162 0.73 20.33 29.13
N GLY A 163 1.75 20.63 28.33
CA GLY A 163 1.66 20.79 26.88
C GLY A 163 2.84 20.13 26.17
N ASN A 164 3.35 20.77 25.12
CA ASN A 164 4.35 20.16 24.25
C ASN A 164 5.73 20.09 24.93
N VAL A 165 6.47 19.02 24.63
CA VAL A 165 7.88 18.85 24.97
C VAL A 165 8.70 18.84 23.68
N TYR A 166 9.67 19.75 23.58
CA TYR A 166 10.63 19.81 22.47
C TYR A 166 12.04 19.87 23.04
N ILE A 167 12.81 18.79 22.87
CA ILE A 167 14.20 18.71 23.29
C ILE A 167 15.05 18.40 22.07
N ARG A 168 16.04 19.26 21.80
CA ARG A 168 17.08 19.01 20.79
C ARG A 168 18.43 19.31 21.41
N SER A 169 19.14 18.26 21.81
CA SER A 169 20.42 18.33 22.51
C SER A 169 21.50 17.66 21.66
N GLU A 170 22.27 18.47 20.93
CA GLU A 170 23.27 18.03 19.95
C GLU A 170 24.66 18.44 20.44
N VAL A 171 25.47 17.47 20.82
CA VAL A 171 26.78 17.73 21.44
C VAL A 171 27.89 17.08 20.61
N GLU A 172 28.80 17.89 20.10
CA GLU A 172 29.93 17.45 19.31
C GLU A 172 31.25 17.59 20.09
N HIS A 173 32.23 16.76 19.77
CA HIS A 173 33.57 16.81 20.33
C HIS A 173 34.52 17.41 19.29
N SER A 174 35.40 18.31 19.72
CA SER A 174 36.54 18.74 18.91
C SER A 174 37.57 17.61 18.79
N ASN A 175 38.57 17.78 17.93
CA ASN A 175 39.70 16.85 17.84
C ASN A 175 40.45 16.66 19.19
N GLU A 176 40.37 17.64 20.10
CA GLU A 176 40.96 17.58 21.45
C GLU A 176 40.01 16.87 22.44
N GLY A 177 38.70 17.10 22.31
CA GLY A 177 37.67 16.48 23.16
C GLY A 177 37.23 15.08 22.73
N LYS A 178 37.82 14.52 21.67
CA LYS A 178 37.44 13.19 21.14
C LYS A 178 37.45 12.05 22.16
N ASP A 179 38.30 12.16 23.19
CA ASP A 179 38.51 11.17 24.26
C ASP A 179 37.67 11.48 25.52
N ALA A 180 36.74 12.43 25.44
CA ALA A 180 35.80 12.77 26.51
C ALA A 180 34.69 11.74 26.68
N THR A 181 34.23 11.58 27.93
CA THR A 181 33.06 10.79 28.27
C THR A 181 31.86 11.71 28.45
N LEU A 182 30.75 11.48 27.75
CA LEU A 182 29.57 12.34 27.82
C LEU A 182 28.30 11.54 28.12
N ALA A 183 27.53 12.01 29.09
CA ALA A 183 26.13 11.63 29.27
C ALA A 183 25.23 12.76 28.74
N ASN A 184 24.56 12.55 27.60
CA ASN A 184 23.61 13.51 27.03
C ASN A 184 22.18 12.98 27.19
N ASN A 185 21.44 13.53 28.16
CA ASN A 185 20.10 13.12 28.56
C ASN A 185 19.05 14.13 28.09
N GLY A 186 17.93 13.62 27.57
CA GLY A 186 16.72 14.42 27.29
C GLY A 186 15.98 14.67 28.59
N VAL A 187 15.17 13.69 29.02
CA VAL A 187 14.52 13.69 30.33
C VAL A 187 15.19 12.66 31.25
N TYR A 188 15.41 13.01 32.51
CA TYR A 188 16.05 12.11 33.49
C TYR A 188 15.42 12.23 34.88
N ALA A 189 14.73 11.17 35.31
CA ALA A 189 14.24 11.01 36.69
C ALA A 189 15.19 10.12 37.50
N ARG A 190 15.60 10.55 38.70
CA ARG A 190 16.49 9.78 39.58
C ARG A 190 16.11 9.83 41.06
N GLY A 191 15.96 8.66 41.66
CA GLY A 191 15.70 8.50 43.09
C GLY A 191 14.22 8.22 43.38
N ALA A 192 13.97 7.57 44.52
CA ALA A 192 12.62 7.18 44.91
C ALA A 192 11.69 8.40 45.07
N GLY A 193 10.56 8.37 44.36
CA GLY A 193 9.57 9.45 44.32
C GLY A 193 9.79 10.46 43.18
N SER A 194 10.98 10.50 42.56
CA SER A 194 11.22 11.42 41.45
C SER A 194 10.44 11.04 40.21
N THR A 195 9.64 11.98 39.69
CA THR A 195 8.73 11.74 38.56
C THR A 195 8.88 12.83 37.50
N ILE A 196 8.85 12.42 36.23
CA ILE A 196 8.66 13.34 35.09
C ILE A 196 7.45 12.87 34.28
N THR A 197 6.47 13.75 34.08
CA THR A 197 5.23 13.46 33.35
C THR A 197 5.04 14.41 32.18
N ALA A 198 4.96 13.89 30.96
CA ALA A 198 4.72 14.62 29.71
C ALA A 198 3.55 13.97 28.96
N ASN A 199 2.33 14.26 29.44
CA ASN A 199 1.09 13.63 28.97
C ASN A 199 0.12 14.59 28.25
N GLY A 200 0.39 15.90 28.21
CA GLY A 200 -0.58 16.91 27.75
C GLY A 200 -0.33 17.53 26.36
N GLY A 201 0.68 17.05 25.62
CA GLY A 201 1.01 17.56 24.29
C GLY A 201 1.99 16.66 23.54
N ASP A 202 2.36 17.08 22.33
CA ASP A 202 3.32 16.38 21.48
C ASP A 202 4.72 16.39 22.11
N VAL A 203 5.40 15.25 22.04
CA VAL A 203 6.74 15.05 22.61
C VAL A 203 7.75 14.76 21.50
N TYR A 204 8.74 15.63 21.35
CA TYR A 204 9.91 15.44 20.51
C TYR A 204 11.16 15.50 21.37
N ILE A 205 11.95 14.43 21.39
CA ILE A 205 13.23 14.37 22.10
C ILE A 205 14.29 13.83 21.14
N ASN A 206 15.29 14.66 20.83
CA ASN A 206 16.50 14.26 20.14
C ASN A 206 17.72 14.55 21.02
N THR A 207 18.40 13.49 21.44
CA THR A 207 19.72 13.55 22.08
C THR A 207 20.74 12.95 21.12
N TYR A 208 21.73 13.74 20.72
CA TYR A 208 22.83 13.28 19.88
C TYR A 208 24.16 13.67 20.50
N ALA A 209 25.12 12.74 20.48
CA ALA A 209 26.48 12.97 20.91
C ALA A 209 27.46 12.39 19.89
N SER A 210 28.43 13.19 19.43
CA SER A 210 29.53 12.65 18.62
C SER A 210 30.34 11.61 19.41
N ASN A 211 30.97 10.67 18.72
CA ASN A 211 31.61 9.49 19.34
C ASN A 211 30.64 8.70 20.23
N PHE A 212 29.37 8.58 19.81
CA PHE A 212 28.42 7.61 20.36
C PHE A 212 29.01 6.20 20.21
N LYS A 213 29.41 5.62 21.34
CA LYS A 213 30.11 4.33 21.44
C LYS A 213 29.42 3.35 22.38
N GLU A 214 28.26 3.71 22.90
CA GLU A 214 27.43 2.85 23.75
C GLU A 214 27.06 1.53 23.06
N LEU A 215 26.98 1.54 21.73
CA LEU A 215 26.76 0.38 20.85
C LEU A 215 27.90 -0.66 20.85
N LEU A 216 29.06 -0.39 21.45
CA LEU A 216 30.26 -1.22 21.24
C LEU A 216 30.53 -2.30 22.30
N GLU A 217 30.17 -2.12 23.57
CA GLU A 217 30.30 -3.18 24.60
C GLU A 217 29.62 -2.77 25.92
N ASN A 218 28.87 -3.70 26.51
CA ASN A 218 28.34 -3.79 27.88
C ASN A 218 28.20 -2.48 28.70
N ASN A 219 26.94 -2.08 28.99
CA ASN A 219 26.49 -0.89 29.74
C ASN A 219 27.23 -0.63 31.09
N SER A 220 27.87 -1.66 31.66
CA SER A 220 28.61 -1.74 32.94
C SER A 220 29.78 -0.77 33.20
N GLY A 221 30.18 0.08 32.26
CA GLY A 221 31.23 1.07 32.51
C GLY A 221 31.72 1.79 31.26
N TYR A 222 31.69 3.12 31.29
CA TYR A 222 32.18 3.98 30.21
C TYR A 222 33.66 3.69 29.88
N PRO A 223 33.99 3.25 28.65
CA PRO A 223 35.34 3.35 28.13
C PRO A 223 35.76 4.82 28.03
N ASP A 224 37.04 5.13 28.23
CA ASP A 224 37.56 6.49 27.99
C ASP A 224 37.21 6.92 26.55
N GLY A 225 36.55 8.07 26.39
CA GLY A 225 36.11 8.57 25.10
C GLY A 225 34.80 7.99 24.56
N SER A 226 33.90 7.47 25.40
CA SER A 226 32.55 7.05 25.00
C SER A 226 31.47 8.09 25.32
N SER A 227 30.63 8.42 24.34
CA SER A 227 29.41 9.21 24.56
C SER A 227 28.16 8.34 24.60
N LYS A 228 27.20 8.73 25.44
CA LYS A 228 25.81 8.24 25.49
C LYS A 228 24.84 9.29 24.93
N SER A 229 23.63 8.86 24.58
CA SER A 229 22.58 9.73 24.03
C SER A 229 21.21 9.18 24.42
N ASP A 230 20.80 9.55 25.62
CA ASP A 230 19.65 8.97 26.32
C ASP A 230 18.45 9.91 26.18
N ALA A 231 17.50 9.59 25.30
CA ALA A 231 16.30 10.40 25.15
C ALA A 231 15.48 10.40 26.45
N VAL A 232 15.40 9.24 27.11
CA VAL A 232 14.62 9.04 28.34
C VAL A 232 15.43 8.20 29.33
N SER A 233 15.69 8.74 30.53
CA SER A 233 16.43 8.07 31.60
C SER A 233 15.59 7.96 32.87
N ALA A 234 15.59 6.78 33.52
CA ALA A 234 14.93 6.57 34.81
C ALA A 234 15.77 5.65 35.70
N LYS A 235 16.31 6.14 36.82
CA LYS A 235 17.27 5.38 37.66
C LYS A 235 16.95 5.47 39.15
N ASP A 236 17.28 4.43 39.91
CA ASP A 236 17.10 4.34 41.38
C ASP A 236 15.69 4.69 41.89
N GLY A 237 14.65 4.18 41.24
CA GLY A 237 13.25 4.42 41.62
C GLY A 237 12.62 5.66 41.00
N GLY A 238 13.34 6.38 40.13
CA GLY A 238 12.75 7.42 39.29
C GLY A 238 11.73 6.86 38.31
N VAL A 239 10.71 7.66 37.98
CA VAL A 239 9.59 7.33 37.09
C VAL A 239 9.49 8.35 35.95
N VAL A 240 9.29 7.88 34.72
CA VAL A 240 8.97 8.76 33.57
C VAL A 240 7.70 8.30 32.88
N ASN A 241 6.78 9.24 32.63
CA ASN A 241 5.49 9.04 31.98
C ASN A 241 5.41 9.90 30.72
N ILE A 242 5.22 9.30 29.55
CA ILE A 242 5.12 10.00 28.27
C ILE A 242 3.88 9.52 27.52
N ASN A 243 2.98 10.45 27.20
CA ASN A 243 1.78 10.23 26.39
C ASN A 243 0.93 9.02 26.83
N GLN A 244 0.73 8.80 28.13
CA GLN A 244 0.06 7.58 28.63
C GLN A 244 -1.39 7.39 28.12
N SER A 245 -2.07 8.46 27.70
CA SER A 245 -3.39 8.39 27.04
C SER A 245 -3.32 7.93 25.58
N GLY A 246 -2.15 8.04 24.95
CA GLY A 246 -1.96 7.84 23.51
C GLY A 246 -2.51 8.98 22.65
N GLU A 247 -2.94 10.11 23.21
CA GLU A 247 -3.62 11.17 22.44
C GLU A 247 -2.67 12.08 21.62
N HIS A 248 -1.36 11.99 21.85
CA HIS A 248 -0.34 12.86 21.26
C HIS A 248 0.70 12.11 20.43
N LYS A 249 1.48 12.85 19.64
CA LYS A 249 2.63 12.33 18.91
C LYS A 249 3.87 12.23 19.81
N VAL A 250 4.65 11.17 19.64
CA VAL A 250 5.91 10.96 20.37
C VAL A 250 7.03 10.57 19.41
N ASN A 251 8.11 11.37 19.39
CA ASN A 251 9.31 11.15 18.60
C ASN A 251 10.53 11.09 19.52
N LEU A 252 11.18 9.93 19.60
CA LEU A 252 12.38 9.70 20.42
C LEU A 252 13.56 9.32 19.50
N LEU A 253 14.61 10.13 19.54
CA LEU A 253 15.90 9.90 18.89
C LEU A 253 16.96 9.82 19.99
N GLY A 254 17.33 8.60 20.36
CA GLY A 254 18.18 8.27 21.50
C GLY A 254 17.64 7.10 22.34
N ASN A 255 18.43 6.71 23.32
CA ASN A 255 18.21 5.53 24.16
C ASN A 255 17.13 5.73 25.22
N ILE A 256 16.62 4.60 25.70
CA ILE A 256 15.78 4.48 26.89
C ILE A 256 16.66 3.80 27.96
N ASP A 257 17.17 4.56 28.95
CA ASP A 257 18.23 4.11 29.87
C ASP A 257 17.76 3.94 31.34
N PHE A 258 17.72 2.70 31.80
CA PHE A 258 17.55 2.31 33.20
C PHE A 258 18.88 2.08 33.93
N GLY A 259 19.99 2.07 33.21
CA GLY A 259 21.33 1.89 33.73
C GLY A 259 21.82 0.45 33.72
N ASP A 260 22.96 0.28 34.38
CA ASP A 260 23.90 -0.83 34.24
C ASP A 260 23.86 -1.85 35.39
N LYS A 261 22.96 -1.64 36.35
CA LYS A 261 22.87 -2.42 37.59
C LYS A 261 21.49 -2.33 38.23
N ILE A 262 21.19 -3.29 39.09
CA ILE A 262 20.00 -3.25 39.95
C ILE A 262 20.20 -2.20 41.06
N TYR A 263 19.30 -1.23 41.13
CA TYR A 263 19.22 -0.28 42.25
C TYR A 263 18.30 -0.82 43.37
N ALA A 264 18.34 -0.18 44.54
CA ALA A 264 17.49 -0.55 45.67
C ALA A 264 15.99 -0.37 45.35
N ASN A 265 15.67 0.70 44.62
CA ASN A 265 14.33 1.00 44.12
C ASN A 265 14.26 0.71 42.62
N THR A 266 13.21 0.02 42.17
CA THR A 266 12.99 -0.29 40.75
C THR A 266 12.45 0.96 40.05
N SER A 267 13.11 1.40 38.98
CA SER A 267 12.64 2.52 38.13
C SER A 267 11.58 2.07 37.12
N GLN A 268 10.78 3.02 36.62
CA GLN A 268 9.69 2.72 35.67
C GLN A 268 9.64 3.74 34.54
N MET A 269 9.38 3.28 33.32
CA MET A 269 9.10 4.16 32.18
C MET A 269 7.84 3.72 31.45
N ASN A 270 6.84 4.60 31.39
CA ASN A 270 5.53 4.35 30.80
C ASN A 270 5.37 5.24 29.56
N ILE A 271 5.49 4.66 28.36
CA ILE A 271 5.63 5.40 27.11
C ILE A 271 4.68 4.81 26.05
N THR A 272 3.81 5.64 25.48
CA THR A 272 2.95 5.24 24.35
C THR A 272 3.27 6.08 23.11
N LEU A 273 3.58 5.42 22.00
CA LEU A 273 3.72 6.02 20.69
C LEU A 273 2.47 5.66 19.87
N ASN A 274 1.71 6.67 19.42
CA ASN A 274 0.48 6.48 18.66
C ASN A 274 0.54 7.19 17.30
N GLY A 275 0.12 6.50 16.24
CA GLY A 275 0.03 7.05 14.88
C GLY A 275 1.33 6.93 14.09
N ALA A 276 1.20 6.92 12.76
CA ALA A 276 2.32 6.77 11.82
C ALA A 276 3.40 7.88 11.88
N GLU A 277 3.11 9.01 12.54
CA GLU A 277 4.08 10.07 12.79
C GLU A 277 4.88 9.87 14.09
N SER A 278 4.50 8.93 14.96
CA SER A 278 5.22 8.63 16.22
C SER A 278 6.27 7.53 16.00
N PHE A 279 7.47 7.73 16.54
CA PHE A 279 8.58 6.79 16.36
C PHE A 279 9.60 6.80 17.49
N TRP A 280 10.30 5.68 17.63
CA TRP A 280 11.52 5.57 18.43
C TRP A 280 12.67 5.04 17.58
N HIS A 281 13.82 5.67 17.74
CA HIS A 281 15.09 5.34 17.11
C HIS A 281 16.16 5.30 18.20
N GLY A 282 16.60 4.10 18.58
CA GLY A 282 17.55 3.90 19.70
C GLY A 282 17.48 2.51 20.34
N HIS A 283 18.23 2.32 21.42
CA HIS A 283 18.36 1.09 22.21
C HIS A 283 17.71 1.20 23.60
N GLU A 284 17.28 0.07 24.18
CA GLU A 284 16.97 0.00 25.62
C GLU A 284 18.23 -0.37 26.42
N ALA A 285 18.80 0.62 27.11
CA ALA A 285 19.91 0.42 28.03
C ALA A 285 19.38 -0.03 29.41
N ASN A 286 19.06 -1.32 29.57
CA ASN A 286 18.54 -1.90 30.82
C ASN A 286 19.34 -3.15 31.22
N PHE A 287 19.78 -3.22 32.47
CA PHE A 287 20.58 -4.35 32.96
C PHE A 287 19.71 -5.52 33.46
N LEU A 288 19.95 -6.72 32.92
CA LEU A 288 19.34 -7.97 33.38
C LEU A 288 20.30 -8.73 34.32
N GLU A 289 19.93 -8.88 35.58
CA GLU A 289 20.60 -9.80 36.50
C GLU A 289 20.19 -11.25 36.17
N THR A 290 20.98 -11.93 35.33
CA THR A 290 20.65 -13.27 34.80
C THR A 290 20.38 -14.32 35.88
N ALA A 291 20.97 -14.18 37.07
CA ALA A 291 20.79 -15.12 38.18
C ALA A 291 19.41 -15.03 38.85
N SER A 292 18.77 -13.85 38.84
CA SER A 292 17.44 -13.62 39.42
C SER A 292 16.34 -13.42 38.36
N GLY A 293 16.73 -13.10 37.12
CA GLY A 293 15.81 -12.70 36.05
C GLY A 293 15.26 -11.28 36.24
N LYS A 294 15.84 -10.46 37.13
CA LYS A 294 15.38 -9.10 37.43
C LYS A 294 16.05 -8.08 36.50
N TRP A 295 15.27 -7.15 35.96
CA TRP A 295 15.74 -5.95 35.25
C TRP A 295 16.02 -4.77 36.21
N ALA A 296 16.85 -3.81 35.80
CA ALA A 296 17.14 -2.61 36.57
C ALA A 296 15.90 -1.68 36.71
N GLY A 297 15.07 -1.64 35.67
CA GLY A 297 13.75 -1.02 35.72
C GLY A 297 12.72 -1.70 34.82
N ASP A 298 11.45 -1.32 35.03
CA ASP A 298 10.29 -1.87 34.33
C ASP A 298 9.93 -0.97 33.13
N LEU A 299 10.11 -1.47 31.91
CA LEU A 299 9.65 -0.80 30.68
C LEU A 299 8.19 -1.14 30.37
N ASN A 300 7.37 -0.10 30.18
CA ASN A 300 6.03 -0.20 29.63
C ASN A 300 5.93 0.64 28.35
N LEU A 301 6.58 0.16 27.29
CA LEU A 301 6.53 0.75 25.94
C LEU A 301 5.36 0.17 25.14
N THR A 302 4.55 1.04 24.52
CA THR A 302 3.46 0.65 23.60
C THR A 302 3.62 1.36 22.25
N LEU A 303 3.56 0.60 21.16
CA LEU A 303 3.47 1.10 19.79
C LEU A 303 2.07 0.79 19.23
N MET A 304 1.37 1.80 18.71
CA MET A 304 0.03 1.62 18.13
C MET A 304 -0.29 2.51 16.92
N ASN A 305 -1.26 2.11 16.11
CA ASN A 305 -1.72 2.81 14.89
C ASN A 305 -0.59 3.17 13.92
N ASN A 306 0.28 2.21 13.63
CA ASN A 306 1.46 2.34 12.76
C ASN A 306 2.62 3.18 13.33
N ALA A 307 2.61 3.52 14.62
CA ALA A 307 3.82 3.97 15.29
C ALA A 307 4.91 2.89 15.26
N TYR A 308 6.18 3.28 15.16
CA TYR A 308 7.26 2.33 14.88
C TYR A 308 8.54 2.51 15.72
N TRP A 309 9.26 1.40 15.91
CA TRP A 309 10.61 1.38 16.44
C TRP A 309 11.60 0.89 15.37
N ILE A 310 12.70 1.63 15.19
CA ILE A 310 13.88 1.19 14.45
C ILE A 310 15.03 1.09 15.46
N PRO A 311 15.52 -0.13 15.78
CA PRO A 311 16.69 -0.30 16.64
C PRO A 311 17.95 0.30 15.99
N ASP A 312 18.95 0.63 16.80
CA ASP A 312 20.19 1.33 16.43
C ASP A 312 21.46 0.48 16.59
N GLY A 313 21.32 -0.84 16.80
CA GLY A 313 22.42 -1.74 17.08
C GLY A 313 22.12 -3.18 16.69
N LYS A 314 23.14 -3.90 16.23
CA LYS A 314 23.01 -5.31 15.86
C LYS A 314 22.65 -6.17 17.08
N ASP A 315 21.80 -7.18 16.88
CA ASP A 315 21.28 -8.06 17.94
C ASP A 315 20.58 -7.27 19.07
N ALA A 316 19.81 -6.24 18.67
CA ALA A 316 19.08 -5.34 19.55
C ALA A 316 18.13 -6.07 20.51
N GLN A 317 17.97 -5.56 21.73
CA GLN A 317 17.17 -6.20 22.78
C GLN A 317 16.20 -5.21 23.42
N VAL A 318 15.06 -5.72 23.89
CA VAL A 318 14.07 -4.96 24.68
C VAL A 318 13.47 -5.85 25.75
N SER A 319 13.35 -5.33 26.98
CA SER A 319 12.87 -6.00 28.19
C SER A 319 11.38 -6.32 28.11
N ALA A 320 10.58 -5.37 27.60
CA ALA A 320 9.16 -5.56 27.29
C ALA A 320 8.67 -4.53 26.25
N ILE A 321 7.82 -4.96 25.32
CA ILE A 321 7.16 -4.07 24.35
C ILE A 321 5.75 -4.56 24.02
N THR A 322 4.81 -3.62 23.89
CA THR A 322 3.42 -3.88 23.52
C THR A 322 3.16 -3.39 22.10
N LEU A 323 2.72 -4.26 21.20
CA LEU A 323 2.32 -3.89 19.85
C LEU A 323 0.80 -4.03 19.69
N GLN A 324 0.14 -2.98 19.20
CA GLN A 324 -1.31 -2.93 18.96
C GLN A 324 -1.59 -2.28 17.60
N ASP A 325 -2.64 -2.72 16.90
CA ASP A 325 -3.21 -2.03 15.74
C ASP A 325 -2.18 -1.45 14.73
N GLY A 326 -1.29 -2.30 14.22
CA GLY A 326 -0.23 -1.93 13.27
C GLY A 326 1.06 -1.37 13.89
N GLY A 327 1.17 -1.32 15.23
CA GLY A 327 2.41 -0.97 15.92
C GLY A 327 3.59 -1.82 15.41
N THR A 328 4.64 -1.18 14.91
CA THR A 328 5.63 -1.81 14.04
C THR A 328 7.03 -1.86 14.66
N ILE A 329 7.69 -3.01 14.56
CA ILE A 329 9.14 -3.15 14.74
C ILE A 329 9.76 -3.30 13.35
N ASN A 330 10.62 -2.35 12.97
CA ASN A 330 11.20 -2.27 11.64
C ASN A 330 12.70 -2.60 11.70
N LEU A 331 13.06 -3.80 11.24
CA LEU A 331 14.42 -4.33 11.30
C LEU A 331 15.28 -3.91 10.10
N HIS A 332 14.69 -3.36 9.05
CA HIS A 332 15.42 -2.85 7.87
C HIS A 332 15.42 -1.31 7.77
N GLY A 333 14.96 -0.61 8.80
CA GLY A 333 14.82 0.83 8.79
C GLY A 333 16.14 1.59 8.63
N PHE A 334 16.10 2.76 8.00
CA PHE A 334 17.21 3.71 8.13
C PHE A 334 17.08 4.44 9.48
N ASN A 335 18.04 4.24 10.36
CA ASN A 335 18.02 4.83 11.68
C ASN A 335 18.51 6.29 11.63
N LEU A 336 17.58 7.23 11.80
CA LEU A 336 17.83 8.67 11.85
C LEU A 336 18.74 9.14 13.01
N HIS A 337 18.87 8.36 14.09
CA HIS A 337 19.71 8.73 15.24
C HIS A 337 21.19 8.43 15.00
N THR A 338 21.50 7.23 14.51
CA THR A 338 22.88 6.81 14.17
C THR A 338 23.28 7.15 12.73
N ASN A 339 22.32 7.61 11.90
CA ASN A 339 22.48 7.88 10.47
C ASN A 339 23.01 6.65 9.69
N GLN A 340 22.53 5.46 10.06
CA GLN A 340 22.93 4.17 9.50
C GLN A 340 21.70 3.29 9.22
N SER A 341 21.82 2.37 8.26
CA SER A 341 20.94 1.20 8.18
C SER A 341 21.74 0.00 8.66
N ILE A 342 21.30 -0.52 9.79
CA ILE A 342 21.75 -1.70 10.49
C ILE A 342 20.48 -2.30 11.06
N ASN A 343 20.31 -3.62 10.94
CA ASN A 343 20.05 -4.56 12.03
C ASN A 343 20.10 -5.97 11.44
N GLU A 344 20.40 -6.93 12.30
CA GLU A 344 20.13 -8.37 12.14
C GLU A 344 19.78 -8.81 13.57
N THR A 345 18.77 -9.66 13.74
CA THR A 345 18.16 -10.07 15.02
C THR A 345 17.58 -8.92 15.88
N VAL A 346 16.32 -9.07 16.30
CA VAL A 346 15.79 -8.39 17.51
C VAL A 346 15.39 -9.43 18.55
N LYS A 347 15.71 -9.17 19.82
CA LYS A 347 15.36 -10.02 20.97
C LYS A 347 14.39 -9.32 21.91
N ILE A 348 13.18 -9.83 21.96
CA ILE A 348 12.10 -9.30 22.80
C ILE A 348 11.92 -10.22 24.00
N HIS A 349 12.19 -9.70 25.18
CA HIS A 349 12.06 -10.48 26.41
C HIS A 349 10.63 -10.64 26.90
N ASP A 350 9.71 -9.72 26.57
CA ASP A 350 8.27 -9.86 26.83
C ASP A 350 7.45 -9.14 25.76
N LEU A 351 7.00 -9.87 24.75
CA LEU A 351 6.15 -9.32 23.69
C LEU A 351 4.69 -9.33 24.14
N LYS A 352 4.00 -8.19 24.03
CA LYS A 352 2.61 -8.04 24.46
C LYS A 352 1.73 -7.50 23.33
N GLY A 353 0.42 -7.73 23.44
CA GLY A 353 -0.58 -7.19 22.52
C GLY A 353 -0.89 -8.11 21.32
N ASN A 354 -1.45 -7.53 20.27
CA ASN A 354 -1.94 -8.23 19.06
C ASN A 354 -1.91 -7.26 17.88
N ASN A 355 -1.94 -7.76 16.64
CA ASN A 355 -1.96 -6.96 15.41
C ASN A 355 -0.71 -6.06 15.23
N GLY A 356 0.39 -6.35 15.93
CA GLY A 356 1.69 -5.73 15.66
C GLY A 356 2.30 -6.22 14.36
N ILE A 357 3.21 -5.46 13.77
CA ILE A 357 3.89 -5.80 12.51
C ILE A 357 5.40 -5.89 12.75
N PHE A 358 6.02 -6.93 12.21
CA PHE A 358 7.47 -7.05 12.08
C PHE A 358 7.83 -6.87 10.61
N LEU A 359 8.51 -5.76 10.28
CA LEU A 359 9.02 -5.50 8.93
C LEU A 359 10.46 -6.00 8.85
N ILE A 360 10.69 -6.99 7.98
CA ILE A 360 11.96 -7.72 7.86
C ILE A 360 12.47 -7.75 6.42
N ASP A 361 13.78 -7.68 6.21
CA ASP A 361 14.42 -8.07 4.95
C ASP A 361 14.80 -9.56 4.96
N VAL A 362 14.65 -10.18 3.79
CA VAL A 362 14.77 -11.63 3.62
C VAL A 362 15.70 -11.95 2.45
N ASN A 363 16.78 -12.68 2.75
CA ASN A 363 17.81 -12.98 1.79
C ASN A 363 17.57 -14.35 1.14
N THR A 364 17.02 -14.32 -0.08
CA THR A 364 16.71 -15.50 -0.90
C THR A 364 17.91 -16.08 -1.67
N ASN A 365 19.08 -15.43 -1.61
CA ASN A 365 20.25 -15.77 -2.45
C ASN A 365 21.36 -16.51 -1.69
N LYS A 366 21.29 -16.57 -0.37
CA LYS A 366 22.23 -17.28 0.50
C LYS A 366 21.55 -18.53 1.05
N THR A 367 22.34 -19.56 1.33
CA THR A 367 21.93 -20.73 2.11
C THR A 367 22.96 -20.92 3.22
N ASP A 368 22.53 -21.17 4.46
CA ASP A 368 23.42 -21.45 5.59
C ASP A 368 22.86 -22.55 6.52
N GLU A 369 23.72 -23.11 7.38
CA GLU A 369 23.38 -24.27 8.21
C GLU A 369 22.22 -24.00 9.20
N GLN A 370 21.94 -22.73 9.51
CA GLN A 370 20.82 -22.32 10.36
C GLN A 370 19.57 -21.91 9.56
N ARG A 371 19.66 -21.82 8.23
CA ARG A 371 18.62 -21.31 7.32
C ARG A 371 18.16 -19.88 7.63
N ARG A 372 18.93 -19.10 8.39
CA ARG A 372 18.66 -17.65 8.58
C ARG A 372 19.02 -16.88 7.30
N ASN A 373 20.00 -17.38 6.56
CA ASN A 373 20.44 -16.89 5.25
C ASN A 373 20.95 -15.44 5.26
N GLY A 374 21.27 -14.88 6.44
CA GLY A 374 21.55 -13.44 6.60
C GLY A 374 20.33 -12.57 6.30
N SER A 375 19.15 -13.05 6.73
CA SER A 375 17.90 -12.29 6.82
C SER A 375 17.78 -11.71 8.23
N ASP A 376 16.89 -10.73 8.41
CA ASP A 376 16.51 -10.28 9.74
C ASP A 376 15.84 -11.44 10.51
N PHE A 377 15.92 -11.38 11.84
CA PHE A 377 15.46 -12.47 12.70
C PHE A 377 14.73 -11.94 13.93
N ILE A 378 13.74 -12.70 14.43
CA ILE A 378 12.91 -12.29 15.56
C ILE A 378 13.02 -13.35 16.67
N GLU A 379 13.55 -12.96 17.83
CA GLU A 379 13.57 -13.79 19.04
C GLU A 379 12.54 -13.27 20.05
N VAL A 380 11.60 -14.10 20.49
CA VAL A 380 10.61 -13.73 21.52
C VAL A 380 10.70 -14.71 22.69
N VAL A 381 11.29 -14.26 23.80
CA VAL A 381 11.64 -15.12 24.95
C VAL A 381 10.39 -15.60 25.71
N LYS A 382 9.42 -14.69 25.92
CA LYS A 382 8.08 -14.97 26.46
C LYS A 382 7.09 -13.94 25.94
N SER A 383 5.81 -14.21 26.18
CA SER A 383 4.74 -13.22 26.08
C SER A 383 3.81 -13.34 27.28
N SER A 384 3.64 -12.27 28.04
CA SER A 384 2.74 -12.25 29.21
C SER A 384 1.25 -12.23 28.82
N THR A 385 0.92 -11.86 27.57
CA THR A 385 -0.47 -11.80 27.07
C THR A 385 -0.80 -12.89 26.06
N GLY A 386 0.22 -13.54 25.47
CA GLY A 386 0.11 -14.14 24.14
C GLY A 386 -0.12 -13.06 23.07
N GLY A 387 -0.20 -13.48 21.81
CA GLY A 387 -0.58 -12.57 20.73
C GLY A 387 -0.43 -13.15 19.33
N THR A 388 -1.19 -12.60 18.38
CA THR A 388 -0.96 -12.78 16.94
C THR A 388 -0.43 -11.48 16.34
N HIS A 389 0.71 -11.58 15.65
CA HIS A 389 1.38 -10.46 14.97
C HIS A 389 1.58 -10.80 13.49
N ALA A 390 1.91 -9.83 12.64
CA ALA A 390 2.17 -10.04 11.23
C ALA A 390 3.68 -9.95 10.90
N ILE A 391 4.13 -10.73 9.93
CA ILE A 391 5.44 -10.58 9.29
C ILE A 391 5.23 -9.96 7.91
N GLU A 392 5.76 -8.75 7.70
CA GLU A 392 5.91 -8.16 6.37
C GLU A 392 7.34 -8.39 5.88
N ALA A 393 7.47 -9.19 4.82
CA ALA A 393 8.75 -9.43 4.15
C ALA A 393 8.99 -8.40 3.05
N LEU A 394 10.13 -7.70 3.13
CA LEU A 394 10.65 -6.91 2.02
C LEU A 394 11.05 -7.83 0.86
N ASN A 395 11.15 -7.26 -0.35
CA ASN A 395 11.55 -8.01 -1.55
C ASN A 395 10.68 -9.25 -1.86
N ILE A 396 9.41 -9.26 -1.42
CA ILE A 396 8.49 -10.40 -1.44
C ILE A 396 8.39 -11.15 -2.78
N ASN A 397 8.55 -10.45 -3.91
CA ASN A 397 8.53 -11.05 -5.25
C ASN A 397 9.69 -12.04 -5.48
N LYS A 398 10.82 -11.90 -4.77
CA LYS A 398 11.95 -12.83 -4.83
C LYS A 398 11.64 -14.19 -4.19
N LEU A 399 10.67 -14.28 -3.28
CA LEU A 399 10.23 -15.53 -2.66
C LEU A 399 9.57 -16.51 -3.65
N SER A 400 9.23 -16.06 -4.85
CA SER A 400 8.65 -16.89 -5.92
C SER A 400 9.57 -18.02 -6.42
N ASN A 401 10.89 -17.86 -6.24
CA ASN A 401 11.92 -18.82 -6.66
C ASN A 401 12.74 -19.35 -5.47
N LEU A 402 12.14 -19.34 -4.27
CA LEU A 402 12.81 -19.74 -3.04
C LEU A 402 13.25 -21.22 -3.11
N GLN A 403 14.54 -21.49 -2.82
CA GLN A 403 15.13 -22.82 -2.90
C GLN A 403 14.98 -23.64 -1.61
N GLU A 404 14.93 -22.96 -0.46
CA GLU A 404 14.78 -23.55 0.87
C GLU A 404 14.02 -22.61 1.80
N ASP A 405 13.35 -23.16 2.81
CA ASP A 405 12.63 -22.39 3.84
C ASP A 405 13.60 -21.48 4.61
N ILE A 406 13.28 -20.18 4.73
CA ILE A 406 14.07 -19.21 5.51
C ILE A 406 13.53 -19.18 6.94
N TRP A 407 14.38 -19.45 7.93
CA TRP A 407 14.07 -19.30 9.35
C TRP A 407 14.09 -17.82 9.75
N VAL A 408 12.93 -17.27 10.15
CA VAL A 408 12.75 -15.84 10.42
C VAL A 408 12.38 -15.51 11.86
N ALA A 409 11.88 -16.48 12.64
CA ALA A 409 11.65 -16.27 14.08
C ALA A 409 11.80 -17.54 14.92
N ASP A 410 12.15 -17.33 16.19
CA ASP A 410 12.03 -18.30 17.29
C ASP A 410 11.29 -17.61 18.44
N ALA A 411 10.07 -18.07 18.74
CA ALA A 411 9.15 -17.35 19.60
C ALA A 411 8.47 -18.24 20.64
N ALA A 412 8.12 -17.64 21.77
CA ALA A 412 7.31 -18.25 22.81
C ALA A 412 6.05 -18.93 22.26
N SER A 413 5.68 -20.10 22.81
CA SER A 413 4.63 -20.96 22.26
C SER A 413 3.22 -20.36 22.23
N ASN A 414 2.99 -19.23 22.91
CA ASN A 414 1.73 -18.46 22.90
C ASN A 414 1.76 -17.24 21.96
N VAL A 415 2.79 -17.10 21.13
CA VAL A 415 2.92 -16.08 20.09
C VAL A 415 2.77 -16.74 18.71
N THR A 416 1.97 -16.13 17.83
CA THR A 416 1.79 -16.59 16.45
C THR A 416 2.06 -15.49 15.43
N PHE A 417 2.59 -15.88 14.27
CA PHE A 417 2.78 -14.96 13.16
C PHE A 417 1.83 -15.27 12.00
N ALA A 418 1.20 -14.23 11.49
CA ALA A 418 0.42 -14.22 10.27
C ALA A 418 1.23 -13.60 9.12
N ALA A 419 0.96 -14.05 7.89
CA ALA A 419 1.54 -13.44 6.70
C ALA A 419 0.89 -12.08 6.42
N TYR A 420 1.70 -11.04 6.19
CA TYR A 420 1.20 -9.74 5.76
C TYR A 420 0.98 -9.71 4.24
N ASP A 421 -0.24 -9.38 3.80
CA ASP A 421 -0.61 -9.39 2.39
C ASP A 421 -0.15 -8.10 1.69
N LYS A 422 0.78 -8.23 0.73
CA LYS A 422 1.29 -7.11 -0.06
C LYS A 422 0.50 -6.99 -1.36
N ILE A 423 -0.61 -6.29 -1.26
CA ILE A 423 -1.51 -5.96 -2.37
C ILE A 423 -0.93 -4.78 -3.18
N ASP A 424 -1.06 -4.81 -4.50
CA ASP A 424 -0.60 -3.73 -5.37
C ASP A 424 -1.44 -2.46 -5.18
N ILE A 425 -0.91 -1.52 -4.41
CA ILE A 425 -1.54 -0.21 -4.19
C ILE A 425 -1.38 0.74 -5.38
N THR A 426 -0.35 0.59 -6.21
CA THR A 426 -0.01 1.55 -7.29
C THR A 426 -0.61 1.17 -8.63
N ASN A 427 -1.14 -0.05 -8.77
CA ASN A 427 -1.58 -0.67 -10.04
C ASN A 427 -0.42 -0.90 -11.04
N GLU A 428 0.84 -0.84 -10.59
CA GLU A 428 2.04 -0.95 -11.45
C GLU A 428 2.65 -2.37 -11.44
N TYR A 429 2.12 -3.27 -10.60
CA TYR A 429 2.63 -4.62 -10.40
C TYR A 429 1.69 -5.65 -11.03
N VAL A 430 2.26 -6.79 -11.43
CA VAL A 430 1.53 -7.89 -12.07
C VAL A 430 0.74 -8.69 -11.03
N TYR A 431 1.26 -8.79 -9.81
CA TYR A 431 0.71 -9.63 -8.75
C TYR A 431 0.48 -8.89 -7.44
N ASP A 432 -0.60 -9.29 -6.75
CA ASP A 432 -0.70 -9.20 -5.29
C ASP A 432 0.04 -10.42 -4.68
N TYR A 433 0.80 -10.19 -3.61
CA TYR A 433 1.68 -11.20 -3.01
C TYR A 433 1.29 -11.50 -1.55
N LYS A 434 1.28 -12.78 -1.17
CA LYS A 434 1.06 -13.26 0.21
C LYS A 434 2.17 -14.22 0.63
N PRO A 435 3.00 -13.91 1.65
CA PRO A 435 4.01 -14.84 2.15
C PRO A 435 3.39 -16.15 2.63
N LEU A 436 4.09 -17.27 2.47
CA LEU A 436 3.69 -18.56 3.00
C LEU A 436 4.50 -18.86 4.27
N LEU A 437 3.83 -18.80 5.43
CA LEU A 437 4.45 -19.07 6.73
C LEU A 437 4.25 -20.51 7.19
N ARG A 438 5.24 -21.03 7.91
CA ARG A 438 5.29 -22.38 8.49
C ARG A 438 5.74 -22.36 9.94
N SER A 439 5.22 -23.26 10.76
CA SER A 439 5.66 -23.48 12.15
C SER A 439 5.73 -24.96 12.61
N ASP A 440 5.49 -25.95 11.73
CA ASP A 440 5.86 -27.34 12.01
C ASP A 440 7.39 -27.53 12.06
N ILE A 441 7.87 -28.50 12.84
CA ILE A 441 9.29 -28.90 12.87
C ILE A 441 9.49 -30.09 11.93
N ARG A 442 10.42 -29.96 10.99
CA ARG A 442 10.84 -30.99 10.03
C ARG A 442 12.24 -31.52 10.34
N GLU A 443 12.61 -32.63 9.71
CA GLU A 443 13.97 -33.15 9.80
C GLU A 443 14.99 -32.13 9.29
N GLY A 444 15.99 -31.82 10.11
CA GLY A 444 17.01 -30.80 9.82
C GLY A 444 16.59 -29.35 10.10
N ASP A 445 15.41 -29.08 10.65
CA ASP A 445 15.12 -27.77 11.25
C ASP A 445 15.88 -27.60 12.58
N PRO A 446 16.31 -26.36 12.95
CA PRO A 446 16.88 -26.08 14.26
C PRO A 446 15.89 -26.38 15.39
N VAL A 447 16.41 -26.73 16.57
CA VAL A 447 15.60 -26.85 17.79
C VAL A 447 15.29 -25.44 18.30
N SER A 448 14.01 -25.11 18.46
CA SER A 448 13.57 -23.85 19.05
C SER A 448 14.06 -23.70 20.50
N GLN A 449 14.55 -22.51 20.83
CA GLN A 449 14.96 -22.11 22.17
C GLN A 449 13.79 -21.62 23.03
N TYR A 450 12.75 -21.01 22.42
CA TYR A 450 11.68 -20.33 23.17
C TYR A 450 10.29 -20.98 23.03
N GLY A 451 10.05 -21.79 22.00
CA GLY A 451 8.87 -22.63 21.87
C GLY A 451 8.53 -23.05 20.44
N THR A 452 8.45 -22.08 19.53
CA THR A 452 7.97 -22.25 18.15
C THR A 452 8.88 -21.52 17.16
N ASN A 453 9.46 -22.27 16.22
CA ASN A 453 10.16 -21.70 15.07
C ASN A 453 9.18 -21.30 13.96
N TRP A 454 9.48 -20.21 13.26
CA TRP A 454 8.70 -19.74 12.11
C TRP A 454 9.57 -19.57 10.87
N TYR A 455 9.05 -20.04 9.74
CA TYR A 455 9.74 -20.01 8.46
C TYR A 455 8.89 -19.35 7.38
N ILE A 456 9.55 -18.65 6.45
CA ILE A 456 8.98 -18.30 5.15
C ILE A 456 9.34 -19.41 4.17
N THR A 457 8.32 -19.99 3.54
CA THR A 457 8.42 -21.17 2.64
C THR A 457 8.16 -20.84 1.17
N GLY A 458 7.90 -19.56 0.88
CA GLY A 458 7.59 -19.06 -0.47
C GLY A 458 6.54 -17.95 -0.43
N VAL A 459 5.88 -17.75 -1.56
CA VAL A 459 4.84 -16.73 -1.73
C VAL A 459 3.71 -17.24 -2.64
N SER A 460 2.47 -16.96 -2.25
CA SER A 460 1.31 -17.10 -3.13
C SER A 460 1.12 -15.81 -3.93
N THR A 461 0.93 -15.92 -5.23
CA THR A 461 0.64 -14.79 -6.12
C THR A 461 -0.81 -14.83 -6.60
N LYS A 462 -1.42 -13.66 -6.72
CA LYS A 462 -2.71 -13.46 -7.39
C LYS A 462 -2.56 -12.35 -8.41
N ALA A 463 -3.15 -12.49 -9.60
CA ALA A 463 -3.13 -11.40 -10.58
C ALA A 463 -3.73 -10.11 -9.99
N SER A 464 -3.00 -9.00 -10.08
CA SER A 464 -3.45 -7.68 -9.62
C SER A 464 -4.72 -7.24 -10.37
N ALA A 465 -5.44 -6.26 -9.82
CA ALA A 465 -6.67 -5.73 -10.44
C ALA A 465 -6.48 -5.33 -11.91
N GLY A 466 -5.36 -4.65 -12.23
CA GLY A 466 -5.03 -4.26 -13.61
C GLY A 466 -4.69 -5.43 -14.51
N SER A 467 -3.96 -6.43 -14.00
CA SER A 467 -3.59 -7.63 -14.76
C SER A 467 -4.82 -8.51 -15.05
N ASN A 468 -5.70 -8.70 -14.07
CA ASN A 468 -6.93 -9.48 -14.23
C ASN A 468 -7.87 -8.86 -15.28
N THR A 469 -8.12 -7.55 -15.20
CA THR A 469 -8.96 -6.87 -16.20
C THR A 469 -8.33 -6.88 -17.60
N ALA A 470 -7.00 -6.79 -17.71
CA ALA A 470 -6.31 -6.90 -19.00
C ALA A 470 -6.45 -8.29 -19.65
N ILE A 471 -6.46 -9.36 -18.85
CA ILE A 471 -6.73 -10.73 -19.33
C ILE A 471 -8.20 -10.85 -19.75
N ALA A 472 -9.14 -10.40 -18.91
CA ALA A 472 -10.57 -10.41 -19.21
C ALA A 472 -10.92 -9.66 -20.52
N ASN A 473 -10.27 -8.52 -20.76
CA ASN A 473 -10.41 -7.76 -22.00
C ASN A 473 -9.94 -8.53 -23.25
N THR A 474 -8.98 -9.46 -23.11
CA THR A 474 -8.58 -10.34 -24.22
C THR A 474 -9.67 -11.37 -24.52
N GLY A 475 -10.27 -11.97 -23.50
CA GLY A 475 -11.44 -12.85 -23.65
C GLY A 475 -12.60 -12.14 -24.35
N LEU A 476 -12.86 -10.89 -23.98
CA LEU A 476 -13.84 -10.01 -24.62
C LEU A 476 -13.52 -9.72 -26.10
N ASN A 477 -12.28 -9.32 -26.42
CA ASN A 477 -11.85 -9.09 -27.81
C ASN A 477 -12.03 -10.34 -28.69
N TYR A 478 -11.67 -11.51 -28.14
CA TYR A 478 -11.85 -12.80 -28.80
C TYR A 478 -13.34 -13.14 -29.01
N ALA A 479 -14.20 -12.95 -28.00
CA ALA A 479 -15.64 -13.15 -28.15
C ALA A 479 -16.24 -12.22 -29.21
N ALA A 480 -15.79 -10.95 -29.25
CA ALA A 480 -16.22 -9.94 -30.22
C ALA A 480 -15.77 -10.25 -31.66
N ALA A 481 -14.59 -10.83 -31.85
CA ALA A 481 -14.05 -11.11 -33.18
C ALA A 481 -14.56 -12.40 -33.82
N THR A 482 -14.89 -13.42 -33.02
CA THR A 482 -15.16 -14.80 -33.46
C THR A 482 -16.64 -15.07 -33.70
N ALA A 483 -16.97 -16.33 -34.03
CA ALA A 483 -18.35 -16.78 -34.24
C ALA A 483 -19.22 -16.83 -32.96
N ARG A 484 -18.68 -16.45 -31.80
CA ARG A 484 -19.49 -16.14 -30.61
C ARG A 484 -20.42 -14.96 -30.93
N LEU A 485 -19.88 -13.78 -31.27
CA LEU A 485 -20.69 -12.57 -31.55
C LEU A 485 -20.89 -12.28 -33.04
N GLU A 486 -19.87 -12.43 -33.87
CA GLU A 486 -19.78 -11.65 -35.10
C GLU A 486 -20.15 -12.37 -36.40
N ILE A 487 -20.45 -13.67 -36.36
CA ILE A 487 -20.68 -14.51 -37.55
C ILE A 487 -22.03 -15.22 -37.47
N ASP A 488 -22.60 -15.52 -38.64
CA ASP A 488 -24.01 -15.82 -38.80
C ASP A 488 -24.24 -16.91 -39.85
N SER A 489 -25.28 -17.70 -39.63
CA SER A 489 -25.88 -18.52 -40.69
C SER A 489 -26.63 -17.66 -41.71
N LEU A 490 -26.81 -18.14 -42.94
CA LEU A 490 -27.58 -17.50 -44.01
C LEU A 490 -28.94 -16.98 -43.52
N ASN A 491 -29.72 -17.83 -42.86
CA ASN A 491 -31.06 -17.49 -42.32
C ASN A 491 -31.01 -16.32 -41.32
N LYS A 492 -30.08 -16.34 -40.35
CA LYS A 492 -29.89 -15.23 -39.39
C LYS A 492 -29.51 -13.91 -40.08
N ARG A 493 -28.76 -13.96 -41.20
CA ARG A 493 -28.23 -12.77 -41.88
C ARG A 493 -29.20 -12.18 -42.91
N LEU A 494 -29.89 -13.01 -43.68
CA LEU A 494 -30.65 -12.60 -44.88
C LEU A 494 -32.10 -13.15 -44.91
N GLY A 495 -32.47 -14.03 -43.98
CA GLY A 495 -33.73 -14.77 -44.01
C GLY A 495 -33.80 -15.83 -45.13
N GLU A 496 -35.01 -16.24 -45.47
CA GLU A 496 -35.29 -17.35 -46.40
C GLU A 496 -35.06 -17.03 -47.89
N LEU A 497 -33.84 -17.20 -48.42
CA LEU A 497 -33.51 -16.77 -49.80
C LEU A 497 -34.00 -17.71 -50.92
N ARG A 498 -34.59 -18.88 -50.62
CA ARG A 498 -34.79 -19.91 -51.65
C ARG A 498 -35.96 -19.67 -52.61
N GLN A 499 -36.91 -18.79 -52.29
CA GLN A 499 -38.13 -18.58 -53.08
C GLN A 499 -38.51 -17.09 -53.23
N ASN A 500 -39.16 -16.77 -54.36
CA ASN A 500 -39.85 -15.51 -54.66
C ASN A 500 -39.08 -14.19 -54.46
N GLN A 501 -37.75 -14.21 -54.62
CA GLN A 501 -36.90 -13.02 -54.51
C GLN A 501 -36.93 -12.12 -55.76
N GLN A 502 -36.90 -10.79 -55.58
CA GLN A 502 -36.64 -9.83 -56.68
C GLN A 502 -35.14 -9.70 -57.01
N GLN A 503 -34.78 -8.87 -58.00
CA GLN A 503 -33.40 -8.79 -58.49
C GLN A 503 -32.44 -8.07 -57.52
N ASN A 504 -32.91 -7.04 -56.82
CA ASN A 504 -32.10 -6.23 -55.91
C ASN A 504 -32.62 -6.36 -54.49
N GLY A 505 -31.72 -6.50 -53.52
CA GLY A 505 -32.06 -6.52 -52.10
C GLY A 505 -31.35 -5.41 -51.33
N LEU A 506 -32.08 -4.65 -50.53
CA LEU A 506 -31.53 -3.78 -49.48
C LEU A 506 -32.05 -4.27 -48.13
N TRP A 507 -31.16 -4.50 -47.17
CA TRP A 507 -31.53 -5.02 -45.86
C TRP A 507 -30.80 -4.33 -44.72
N ILE A 508 -31.51 -4.15 -43.61
CA ILE A 508 -30.97 -3.69 -42.34
C ILE A 508 -31.24 -4.74 -41.26
N ARG A 509 -30.30 -4.88 -40.35
CA ARG A 509 -30.32 -5.91 -39.33
C ARG A 509 -29.78 -5.38 -38.00
N TYR A 510 -30.38 -5.86 -36.92
CA TYR A 510 -29.99 -5.64 -35.54
C TYR A 510 -29.76 -6.98 -34.85
N LYS A 511 -28.68 -7.09 -34.06
CA LYS A 511 -28.58 -8.07 -32.97
C LYS A 511 -28.43 -7.30 -31.67
N GLY A 512 -29.08 -7.76 -30.60
CA GLY A 512 -28.77 -7.34 -29.24
C GLY A 512 -28.72 -8.56 -28.34
N GLY A 513 -27.79 -8.61 -27.40
CA GLY A 513 -27.62 -9.77 -26.54
C GLY A 513 -26.66 -9.53 -25.39
N GLU A 514 -26.49 -10.58 -24.60
CA GLU A 514 -25.62 -10.61 -23.44
C GLU A 514 -24.74 -11.87 -23.50
N MET A 515 -23.43 -11.69 -23.36
CA MET A 515 -22.48 -12.78 -23.19
C MET A 515 -21.73 -12.68 -21.88
N GLU A 516 -21.38 -13.82 -21.31
CA GLU A 516 -20.73 -13.95 -20.00
C GLU A 516 -19.72 -15.10 -20.03
N SER A 517 -18.63 -14.94 -19.29
CA SER A 517 -17.58 -15.95 -19.14
C SER A 517 -17.15 -15.98 -17.67
N ASP A 518 -17.41 -17.10 -16.99
CA ASP A 518 -16.91 -17.36 -15.64
C ASP A 518 -15.59 -18.16 -15.64
N ASN A 519 -15.21 -18.75 -16.80
CA ASN A 519 -13.95 -19.49 -16.91
C ASN A 519 -12.76 -18.51 -17.11
N GLY A 520 -11.68 -18.73 -16.37
CA GLY A 520 -10.49 -17.86 -16.39
C GLY A 520 -10.74 -16.52 -15.68
N SER A 521 -10.79 -15.43 -16.44
CA SER A 521 -11.10 -14.08 -15.91
C SER A 521 -12.51 -13.65 -16.28
N TYR A 522 -13.31 -13.29 -15.28
CA TYR A 522 -14.71 -12.91 -15.49
C TYR A 522 -14.86 -11.69 -16.42
N PHE A 523 -15.72 -11.84 -17.42
CA PHE A 523 -16.32 -10.72 -18.14
C PHE A 523 -17.79 -10.98 -18.44
N LYS A 524 -18.57 -9.89 -18.51
CA LYS A 524 -19.95 -9.90 -18.99
C LYS A 524 -20.17 -8.71 -19.93
N ASN A 525 -20.64 -8.95 -21.15
CA ASN A 525 -20.81 -7.93 -22.19
C ASN A 525 -22.25 -7.86 -22.71
N LEU A 526 -22.91 -6.72 -22.49
CA LEU A 526 -24.17 -6.37 -23.13
C LEU A 526 -23.87 -5.67 -24.46
N TYR A 527 -24.23 -6.29 -25.59
CA TYR A 527 -23.87 -5.80 -26.92
C TYR A 527 -25.08 -5.43 -27.78
N SER A 528 -24.83 -4.55 -28.75
CA SER A 528 -25.76 -4.13 -29.79
C SER A 528 -24.98 -4.02 -31.11
N PHE A 529 -25.46 -4.71 -32.14
CA PHE A 529 -24.83 -4.84 -33.44
C PHE A 529 -25.83 -4.42 -34.53
N TRP A 530 -25.40 -3.54 -35.43
CA TRP A 530 -26.19 -3.05 -36.56
C TRP A 530 -25.45 -3.36 -37.86
N GLN A 531 -26.18 -3.82 -38.87
CA GLN A 531 -25.63 -4.16 -40.18
C GLN A 531 -26.57 -3.70 -41.28
N LEU A 532 -26.00 -3.07 -42.31
CA LEU A 532 -26.70 -2.62 -43.51
C LEU A 532 -26.04 -3.28 -44.71
N GLY A 533 -26.81 -3.97 -45.55
CA GLY A 533 -26.31 -4.66 -46.72
C GLY A 533 -27.15 -4.44 -47.97
N TYR A 534 -26.48 -4.57 -49.11
CA TYR A 534 -27.07 -4.55 -50.44
C TYR A 534 -26.54 -5.75 -51.23
N ASP A 535 -27.44 -6.42 -51.94
CA ASP A 535 -27.15 -7.57 -52.80
C ASP A 535 -27.95 -7.55 -54.10
N ASN A 536 -27.43 -8.30 -55.08
CA ASN A 536 -28.07 -8.54 -56.37
C ASN A 536 -28.21 -10.06 -56.59
N LYS A 537 -29.33 -10.45 -57.19
CA LYS A 537 -29.73 -11.80 -57.54
C LYS A 537 -29.49 -12.05 -59.04
N GLU A 538 -28.72 -13.08 -59.35
CA GLU A 538 -28.49 -13.60 -60.71
C GLU A 538 -29.15 -14.99 -60.83
N GLU A 539 -30.09 -15.14 -61.77
CA GLU A 539 -30.72 -16.44 -62.08
C GLU A 539 -29.95 -17.16 -63.22
N GLY A 540 -29.66 -18.44 -63.02
CA GLY A 540 -29.18 -19.36 -64.04
C GLY A 540 -30.08 -20.61 -64.13
N GLU A 541 -29.86 -21.45 -65.14
CA GLU A 541 -30.78 -22.53 -65.56
C GLU A 541 -31.30 -23.45 -64.43
N GLN A 542 -30.49 -23.71 -63.39
CA GLN A 542 -30.87 -24.54 -62.23
C GLN A 542 -30.36 -23.97 -60.89
N SER A 543 -29.97 -22.69 -60.84
CA SER A 543 -29.41 -22.09 -59.63
C SER A 543 -29.57 -20.59 -59.56
N VAL A 544 -29.77 -20.07 -58.35
CA VAL A 544 -29.83 -18.65 -58.05
C VAL A 544 -28.57 -18.26 -57.27
N TRP A 545 -27.88 -17.22 -57.70
CA TRP A 545 -26.78 -16.60 -56.96
C TRP A 545 -27.24 -15.26 -56.36
N THR A 546 -26.98 -15.05 -55.07
CA THR A 546 -27.19 -13.77 -54.40
C THR A 546 -25.84 -13.26 -53.93
N ARG A 547 -25.37 -12.14 -54.48
CA ARG A 547 -24.04 -11.57 -54.19
C ARG A 547 -24.18 -10.17 -53.64
N GLY A 548 -23.45 -9.86 -52.57
CA GLY A 548 -23.58 -8.57 -51.93
C GLY A 548 -22.45 -8.15 -51.03
N ILE A 549 -22.62 -6.93 -50.53
CA ILE A 549 -21.74 -6.27 -49.57
C ILE A 549 -22.58 -5.82 -48.36
N ALA A 550 -21.96 -5.74 -47.20
CA ALA A 550 -22.57 -5.12 -46.03
C ALA A 550 -21.52 -4.39 -45.19
N ALA A 551 -21.94 -3.31 -44.54
CA ALA A 551 -21.19 -2.62 -43.50
C ALA A 551 -21.85 -2.91 -42.14
N HIS A 552 -21.04 -2.97 -41.08
CA HIS A 552 -21.55 -3.20 -39.73
C HIS A 552 -20.87 -2.29 -38.70
N TYR A 553 -21.59 -2.05 -37.61
CA TYR A 553 -21.13 -1.38 -36.40
C TYR A 553 -21.63 -2.17 -35.19
N MET A 554 -20.82 -2.28 -34.16
CA MET A 554 -21.14 -2.92 -32.89
C MET A 554 -20.69 -2.00 -31.75
N ARG A 555 -21.48 -1.97 -30.69
CA ARG A 555 -21.10 -1.41 -29.40
C ARG A 555 -21.51 -2.38 -28.30
N GLY A 556 -20.65 -2.56 -27.32
CA GLY A 556 -20.98 -3.26 -26.09
C GLY A 556 -20.50 -2.52 -24.85
N ASN A 557 -21.09 -2.89 -23.72
CA ASN A 557 -20.76 -2.44 -22.38
C ASN A 557 -20.38 -3.67 -21.56
N ALA A 558 -19.15 -3.68 -21.06
CA ALA A 558 -18.54 -4.81 -20.38
C ALA A 558 -18.34 -4.54 -18.88
N ASP A 559 -18.70 -5.51 -18.05
CA ASP A 559 -18.35 -5.59 -16.63
C ASP A 559 -17.25 -6.64 -16.44
N PHE A 560 -16.27 -6.33 -15.59
CA PHE A 560 -15.14 -7.19 -15.21
C PHE A 560 -15.07 -7.29 -13.68
N THR A 561 -14.31 -8.27 -13.14
CA THR A 561 -14.15 -8.45 -11.67
C THR A 561 -13.76 -7.17 -10.92
N TYR A 562 -12.90 -6.36 -11.55
CA TYR A 562 -12.28 -5.18 -10.93
C TYR A 562 -12.62 -3.85 -11.62
N GLY A 563 -13.56 -3.81 -12.56
CA GLY A 563 -13.87 -2.60 -13.30
C GLY A 563 -14.86 -2.79 -14.44
N THR A 564 -14.95 -1.82 -15.34
CA THR A 564 -15.87 -1.84 -16.49
C THR A 564 -15.19 -1.34 -17.77
N GLY A 565 -15.82 -1.57 -18.92
CA GLY A 565 -15.36 -1.04 -20.20
C GLY A 565 -16.46 -0.84 -21.23
N ASP A 566 -16.15 -0.08 -22.27
CA ASP A 566 -16.89 -0.04 -23.53
C ASP A 566 -16.08 -0.82 -24.58
N ASN A 567 -16.77 -1.56 -25.46
CA ASN A 567 -16.18 -2.17 -26.65
C ASN A 567 -16.94 -1.71 -27.89
N LYS A 568 -16.23 -1.61 -29.02
CA LYS A 568 -16.77 -1.18 -30.32
C LYS A 568 -16.12 -2.01 -31.41
N SER A 569 -16.91 -2.40 -32.41
CA SER A 569 -16.40 -3.01 -33.65
C SER A 569 -17.02 -2.33 -34.86
N TYR A 570 -16.27 -2.19 -35.94
CA TYR A 570 -16.79 -1.72 -37.22
C TYR A 570 -16.04 -2.34 -38.40
N GLY A 571 -16.74 -2.55 -39.50
CA GLY A 571 -16.13 -3.11 -40.68
C GLY A 571 -17.11 -3.49 -41.77
N GLY A 572 -16.72 -4.46 -42.59
CA GLY A 572 -17.49 -4.84 -43.77
C GLY A 572 -17.38 -6.32 -44.10
N SER A 573 -18.34 -6.82 -44.87
CA SER A 573 -18.38 -8.20 -45.35
C SER A 573 -18.78 -8.28 -46.82
N LEU A 574 -18.12 -9.17 -47.55
CA LEU A 574 -18.51 -9.65 -48.87
C LEU A 574 -19.19 -11.00 -48.70
N TYR A 575 -20.28 -11.26 -49.42
CA TYR A 575 -20.95 -12.56 -49.37
C TYR A 575 -21.49 -13.01 -50.73
N ALA A 576 -21.52 -14.32 -50.92
CA ALA A 576 -22.12 -14.99 -52.06
C ALA A 576 -22.87 -16.23 -51.59
N ALA A 577 -24.20 -16.20 -51.74
CA ALA A 577 -25.06 -17.35 -51.51
C ALA A 577 -25.45 -17.98 -52.86
N TRP A 578 -25.36 -19.30 -52.94
CA TRP A 578 -25.80 -20.11 -54.08
C TRP A 578 -26.94 -21.01 -53.62
N ASN A 579 -28.06 -21.00 -54.34
CA ASN A 579 -29.26 -21.74 -54.01
C ASN A 579 -29.73 -22.59 -55.19
N ARG A 580 -30.28 -23.78 -54.94
CA ARG A 580 -31.01 -24.58 -55.94
C ARG A 580 -32.47 -24.76 -55.50
N PRO A 581 -33.40 -23.92 -56.00
CA PRO A 581 -34.80 -23.95 -55.57
C PRO A 581 -35.46 -25.33 -55.69
N GLU A 582 -35.20 -26.08 -56.77
CA GLU A 582 -35.75 -27.44 -56.98
C GLU A 582 -35.26 -28.48 -55.95
N LYS A 583 -34.05 -28.32 -55.43
CA LYS A 583 -33.41 -29.28 -54.49
C LYS A 583 -33.46 -28.82 -53.03
N GLN A 584 -33.92 -27.59 -52.83
CA GLN A 584 -34.00 -26.86 -51.56
C GLN A 584 -32.68 -26.82 -50.78
N ASP A 585 -31.54 -26.76 -51.49
CA ASP A 585 -30.21 -26.68 -50.86
C ASP A 585 -29.44 -25.42 -51.23
N TYR A 586 -28.56 -25.00 -50.31
CA TYR A 586 -27.79 -23.76 -50.42
C TYR A 586 -26.33 -23.93 -49.98
N LEU A 587 -25.46 -23.09 -50.52
CA LEU A 587 -24.10 -22.83 -50.06
C LEU A 587 -23.94 -21.33 -49.83
N ASP A 588 -23.60 -20.90 -48.61
CA ASP A 588 -23.32 -19.51 -48.27
C ASP A 588 -21.83 -19.32 -47.98
N LEU A 589 -21.21 -18.34 -48.63
CA LEU A 589 -19.81 -17.96 -48.45
C LEU A 589 -19.73 -16.51 -47.98
N VAL A 590 -19.01 -16.26 -46.89
CA VAL A 590 -18.82 -14.92 -46.32
C VAL A 590 -17.34 -14.66 -46.05
N LEU A 591 -16.84 -13.50 -46.46
CA LEU A 591 -15.57 -12.93 -46.04
C LEU A 591 -15.84 -11.62 -45.29
N LYS A 592 -15.29 -11.46 -44.10
CA LYS A 592 -15.52 -10.31 -43.21
C LYS A 592 -14.20 -9.73 -42.72
N TYR A 593 -14.13 -8.41 -42.60
CA TYR A 593 -13.08 -7.70 -41.89
C TYR A 593 -13.74 -6.78 -40.85
N SER A 594 -13.18 -6.75 -39.63
CA SER A 594 -13.67 -5.96 -38.50
C SER A 594 -12.49 -5.31 -37.77
N ARG A 595 -12.62 -4.04 -37.38
CA ARG A 595 -11.69 -3.31 -36.51
C ARG A 595 -12.32 -3.28 -35.12
N HIS A 596 -11.57 -3.72 -34.10
CA HIS A 596 -12.03 -3.80 -32.72
C HIS A 596 -11.31 -2.77 -31.85
N GLU A 597 -12.06 -2.08 -31.00
CA GLU A 597 -11.59 -1.09 -30.05
C GLU A 597 -12.26 -1.35 -28.69
N SER A 598 -11.48 -1.35 -27.60
CA SER A 598 -12.05 -1.39 -26.25
C SER A 598 -11.32 -0.46 -25.29
N ASP A 599 -12.12 0.33 -24.58
CA ASP A 599 -11.71 1.28 -23.55
C ASP A 599 -12.17 0.71 -22.20
N PHE A 600 -11.26 0.50 -21.24
CA PHE A 600 -11.62 -0.06 -19.93
C PHE A 600 -10.94 0.62 -18.75
N ASN A 601 -11.56 0.48 -17.59
CA ASN A 601 -11.06 0.91 -16.29
C ASN A 601 -10.97 -0.28 -15.33
N TYR A 602 -10.19 -0.11 -14.26
CA TYR A 602 -10.14 -1.04 -13.15
C TYR A 602 -9.76 -0.33 -11.85
N ARG A 603 -10.02 -0.98 -10.72
CA ARG A 603 -9.85 -0.43 -9.39
C ARG A 603 -9.34 -1.50 -8.43
N ASN A 604 -8.25 -1.21 -7.72
CA ASN A 604 -7.78 -2.08 -6.64
C ASN A 604 -8.61 -1.90 -5.35
N VAL A 605 -8.36 -2.74 -4.34
CA VAL A 605 -9.12 -2.75 -3.08
C VAL A 605 -8.99 -1.46 -2.27
N TYR A 606 -7.92 -0.67 -2.49
CA TYR A 606 -7.72 0.63 -1.86
C TYR A 606 -8.41 1.78 -2.61
N GLY A 607 -9.06 1.49 -3.73
CA GLY A 607 -9.80 2.45 -4.52
C GLY A 607 -8.95 3.23 -5.54
N ASN A 608 -7.68 2.88 -5.74
CA ASN A 608 -6.83 3.47 -6.77
C ASN A 608 -7.22 2.90 -8.14
N MET A 609 -7.44 3.81 -9.10
CA MET A 609 -7.98 3.49 -10.42
C MET A 609 -6.88 3.46 -11.49
N GLY A 610 -7.04 2.58 -12.47
CA GLY A 610 -6.28 2.57 -13.72
C GLY A 610 -7.22 2.51 -14.92
N VAL A 611 -6.74 2.96 -16.07
CA VAL A 611 -7.47 2.91 -17.35
C VAL A 611 -6.56 2.39 -18.47
N ALA A 612 -7.14 1.87 -19.54
CA ALA A 612 -6.44 1.48 -20.74
C ALA A 612 -7.36 1.50 -21.97
N ASP A 613 -6.80 1.87 -23.11
CA ASP A 613 -7.35 1.65 -24.44
C ASP A 613 -6.62 0.48 -25.13
N SER A 614 -7.36 -0.28 -25.93
CA SER A 614 -6.83 -1.39 -26.72
C SER A 614 -7.48 -1.40 -28.11
N SER A 615 -6.72 -1.77 -29.13
CA SER A 615 -7.26 -1.94 -30.48
C SER A 615 -6.59 -3.08 -31.24
N THR A 616 -7.37 -3.79 -32.03
CA THR A 616 -6.94 -4.90 -32.89
C THR A 616 -7.87 -4.99 -34.11
N TRP A 617 -7.71 -5.97 -34.99
CA TRP A 617 -8.58 -6.22 -36.13
C TRP A 617 -8.71 -7.73 -36.36
N SER A 618 -9.82 -8.15 -36.96
CA SER A 618 -10.00 -9.53 -37.40
C SER A 618 -10.36 -9.65 -38.87
N ILE A 619 -10.00 -10.79 -39.46
CA ILE A 619 -10.52 -11.26 -40.73
C ILE A 619 -11.14 -12.64 -40.53
N SER A 620 -12.33 -12.84 -41.08
CA SER A 620 -13.09 -14.08 -40.92
C SER A 620 -13.61 -14.59 -42.25
N ALA A 621 -13.51 -15.90 -42.46
CA ALA A 621 -14.08 -16.62 -43.60
C ALA A 621 -15.05 -17.69 -43.10
N SER A 622 -16.24 -17.74 -43.68
CA SER A 622 -17.29 -18.72 -43.34
C SER A 622 -17.80 -19.41 -44.59
N ALA A 623 -18.01 -20.72 -44.49
CA ALA A 623 -18.73 -21.53 -45.47
C ALA A 623 -19.82 -22.33 -44.77
N GLU A 624 -21.07 -22.16 -45.19
CA GLU A 624 -22.24 -22.90 -44.69
C GLU A 624 -22.92 -23.64 -45.84
N TYR A 625 -23.27 -24.91 -45.62
CA TYR A 625 -24.14 -25.69 -46.49
C TYR A 625 -25.38 -26.16 -45.71
N GLY A 626 -26.55 -26.03 -46.31
CA GLY A 626 -27.79 -26.52 -45.71
C GLY A 626 -28.75 -27.05 -46.76
N ARG A 627 -29.63 -27.96 -46.36
CA ARG A 627 -30.67 -28.51 -47.24
C ARG A 627 -31.96 -28.74 -46.49
N GLU A 628 -33.04 -28.16 -46.99
CA GLU A 628 -34.38 -28.40 -46.50
C GLU A 628 -34.96 -29.71 -47.07
N PHE A 629 -35.77 -30.37 -46.25
CA PHE A 629 -36.61 -31.49 -46.60
C PHE A 629 -38.03 -31.18 -46.10
N SER A 630 -38.99 -31.08 -47.03
CA SER A 630 -40.39 -30.87 -46.69
C SER A 630 -40.99 -32.16 -46.09
N LEU A 631 -41.71 -32.01 -44.98
CA LEU A 631 -42.36 -33.08 -44.20
C LEU A 631 -43.89 -32.93 -44.30
N GLY A 632 -44.42 -33.20 -45.50
CA GLY A 632 -45.79 -32.84 -45.88
C GLY A 632 -45.84 -31.44 -46.51
N GLU A 633 -47.03 -30.84 -46.55
CA GLU A 633 -47.26 -29.55 -47.25
C GLU A 633 -46.74 -28.34 -46.47
N SER A 634 -46.95 -28.32 -45.15
CA SER A 634 -46.70 -27.14 -44.30
C SER A 634 -45.53 -27.28 -43.32
N SER A 635 -44.88 -28.44 -43.21
CA SER A 635 -43.76 -28.65 -42.27
C SER A 635 -42.45 -28.93 -42.99
N PHE A 636 -41.32 -28.58 -42.37
CA PHE A 636 -39.99 -28.83 -42.92
C PHE A 636 -38.94 -29.12 -41.85
N ILE A 637 -37.85 -29.74 -42.28
CA ILE A 637 -36.63 -29.93 -41.50
C ILE A 637 -35.41 -29.60 -42.38
N GLU A 638 -34.44 -28.89 -41.81
CA GLU A 638 -33.26 -28.40 -42.51
C GLU A 638 -32.01 -28.66 -41.64
N PRO A 639 -31.28 -29.77 -41.89
CA PRO A 639 -29.91 -29.92 -41.44
C PRO A 639 -29.00 -28.87 -42.11
N GLN A 640 -28.08 -28.33 -41.32
CA GLN A 640 -27.10 -27.30 -41.69
C GLN A 640 -25.73 -27.72 -41.18
N ALA A 641 -24.67 -27.37 -41.91
CA ALA A 641 -23.29 -27.50 -41.48
C ALA A 641 -22.50 -26.26 -41.88
N GLN A 642 -21.68 -25.74 -40.98
CA GLN A 642 -20.90 -24.53 -41.21
C GLN A 642 -19.50 -24.69 -40.63
N LEU A 643 -18.51 -24.17 -41.36
CA LEU A 643 -17.14 -24.01 -40.88
C LEU A 643 -16.76 -22.54 -40.96
N VAL A 644 -16.16 -22.04 -39.89
CA VAL A 644 -15.74 -20.66 -39.72
C VAL A 644 -14.29 -20.62 -39.31
N TYR A 645 -13.49 -19.83 -40.01
CA TYR A 645 -12.13 -19.46 -39.62
C TYR A 645 -12.08 -17.97 -39.32
N THR A 646 -11.51 -17.59 -38.18
CA THR A 646 -11.28 -16.20 -37.77
C THR A 646 -9.83 -16.03 -37.34
N ARG A 647 -9.15 -15.07 -37.95
CA ARG A 647 -7.85 -14.57 -37.51
C ARG A 647 -8.05 -13.24 -36.81
N LEU A 648 -7.66 -13.14 -35.55
CA LEU A 648 -7.62 -11.91 -34.75
C LEU A 648 -6.15 -11.52 -34.55
N ASP A 649 -5.78 -10.28 -34.89
CA ASP A 649 -4.39 -9.83 -34.80
C ASP A 649 -3.95 -9.51 -33.37
N GLU A 650 -2.64 -9.40 -33.15
CA GLU A 650 -2.11 -9.04 -31.84
C GLU A 650 -2.57 -7.64 -31.38
N ALA A 651 -2.77 -7.47 -30.06
CA ALA A 651 -3.03 -6.17 -29.45
C ALA A 651 -1.92 -5.84 -28.47
N ARG A 652 -1.32 -4.65 -28.58
CA ARG A 652 -0.30 -4.13 -27.67
C ARG A 652 -0.70 -2.78 -27.13
N TYR A 653 -0.74 -2.64 -25.81
CA TYR A 653 -1.12 -1.40 -25.14
C TYR A 653 -0.40 -1.25 -23.79
N THR A 654 -0.58 -0.11 -23.13
CA THR A 654 -0.03 0.17 -21.81
C THR A 654 -1.07 0.90 -20.99
N THR A 655 -1.36 0.41 -19.78
CA THR A 655 -2.33 1.04 -18.88
C THR A 655 -1.80 2.39 -18.37
N SER A 656 -2.69 3.22 -17.80
CA SER A 656 -2.30 4.49 -17.18
C SER A 656 -1.34 4.36 -15.99
N SER A 657 -1.27 3.16 -15.38
CA SER A 657 -0.29 2.79 -14.35
C SER A 657 1.00 2.18 -14.90
N GLY A 658 1.13 2.04 -16.22
CA GLY A 658 2.35 1.54 -16.86
C GLY A 658 2.47 0.02 -16.99
N LEU A 659 1.45 -0.76 -16.62
CA LEU A 659 1.38 -2.19 -16.99
C LEU A 659 1.35 -2.29 -18.52
N ARG A 660 2.31 -3.00 -19.10
CA ARG A 660 2.33 -3.26 -20.54
C ARG A 660 1.61 -4.58 -20.81
N VAL A 661 0.79 -4.62 -21.84
CA VAL A 661 0.01 -5.81 -22.20
C VAL A 661 0.24 -6.15 -23.66
N ARG A 662 0.41 -7.45 -23.94
CA ARG A 662 0.36 -8.03 -25.27
C ARG A 662 -0.61 -9.22 -25.25
N GLN A 663 -1.75 -9.03 -25.90
CA GLN A 663 -2.54 -10.13 -26.44
C GLN A 663 -1.80 -10.62 -27.70
N ASN A 664 -1.42 -11.90 -27.74
CA ASN A 664 -0.94 -12.50 -28.99
C ASN A 664 -2.09 -12.61 -29.99
N ASP A 665 -1.72 -12.79 -31.24
CA ASP A 665 -2.64 -13.16 -32.31
C ASP A 665 -3.36 -14.50 -32.04
N ILE A 666 -4.61 -14.61 -32.49
CA ILE A 666 -5.49 -15.76 -32.23
C ILE A 666 -6.07 -16.28 -33.55
N ASP A 667 -5.95 -17.59 -33.76
CA ASP A 667 -6.60 -18.33 -34.85
C ASP A 667 -7.74 -19.18 -34.28
N SER A 668 -8.97 -18.81 -34.63
CA SER A 668 -10.19 -19.51 -34.24
C SER A 668 -10.73 -20.36 -35.40
N VAL A 669 -11.08 -21.61 -35.14
CA VAL A 669 -11.72 -22.52 -36.11
C VAL A 669 -12.95 -23.14 -35.47
N ILE A 670 -14.13 -22.65 -35.83
CA ILE A 670 -15.41 -23.08 -35.25
C ILE A 670 -16.20 -23.86 -36.30
N GLY A 671 -16.52 -25.11 -35.98
CA GLY A 671 -17.49 -25.92 -36.72
C GLY A 671 -18.86 -25.87 -36.05
N ARG A 672 -19.92 -25.81 -36.85
CA ARG A 672 -21.32 -25.93 -36.42
C ARG A 672 -22.03 -27.01 -37.21
N VAL A 673 -22.78 -27.87 -36.52
CA VAL A 673 -23.77 -28.76 -37.11
C VAL A 673 -25.13 -28.39 -36.51
N GLY A 674 -26.06 -27.98 -37.36
CA GLY A 674 -27.34 -27.40 -36.98
C GLY A 674 -28.54 -28.16 -37.54
N LEU A 675 -29.68 -27.97 -36.88
CA LEU A 675 -30.98 -28.47 -37.32
C LEU A 675 -32.04 -27.40 -37.08
N ARG A 676 -32.67 -26.93 -38.16
CA ARG A 676 -33.87 -26.08 -38.13
C ARG A 676 -35.09 -26.94 -38.43
N GLY A 677 -36.18 -26.77 -37.69
CA GLY A 677 -37.45 -27.47 -37.94
C GLY A 677 -38.62 -26.52 -37.75
N GLY A 678 -39.55 -26.48 -38.68
CA GLY A 678 -40.56 -25.42 -38.70
C GLY A 678 -41.84 -25.71 -39.47
N TYR A 679 -42.73 -24.72 -39.43
CA TYR A 679 -44.06 -24.71 -40.01
C TYR A 679 -44.26 -23.46 -40.88
N ARG A 680 -44.75 -23.65 -42.11
CA ARG A 680 -45.17 -22.61 -43.05
C ARG A 680 -46.64 -22.30 -42.87
N PHE A 681 -47.01 -21.02 -42.88
CA PHE A 681 -48.41 -20.63 -42.72
C PHE A 681 -49.20 -20.91 -44.01
N GLU A 682 -50.32 -21.64 -43.93
CA GLU A 682 -51.12 -22.04 -45.11
C GLU A 682 -51.62 -20.84 -45.94
N GLU A 683 -52.04 -19.76 -45.28
CA GLU A 683 -52.47 -18.52 -45.93
C GLU A 683 -51.31 -17.67 -46.49
N ARG A 684 -50.06 -17.99 -46.12
CA ARG A 684 -48.83 -17.29 -46.53
C ARG A 684 -47.65 -18.29 -46.60
N PRO A 685 -47.59 -19.16 -47.63
CA PRO A 685 -46.63 -20.27 -47.67
C PRO A 685 -45.16 -19.83 -47.66
N ASP A 686 -44.87 -18.60 -48.10
CA ASP A 686 -43.54 -17.99 -48.02
C ASP A 686 -43.15 -17.53 -46.59
N SER A 687 -44.03 -17.66 -45.60
CA SER A 687 -43.77 -17.25 -44.21
C SER A 687 -43.75 -18.46 -43.28
N ASP A 688 -42.79 -18.48 -42.34
CA ASP A 688 -42.53 -19.62 -41.47
C ASP A 688 -42.26 -19.24 -40.00
N ILE A 689 -42.46 -20.20 -39.12
CA ILE A 689 -41.97 -20.22 -37.73
C ILE A 689 -41.18 -21.51 -37.50
N TYR A 690 -40.05 -21.44 -36.81
CA TYR A 690 -39.15 -22.57 -36.64
C TYR A 690 -38.46 -22.56 -35.28
N VAL A 691 -38.09 -23.75 -34.83
CA VAL A 691 -37.10 -23.96 -33.77
C VAL A 691 -35.76 -24.33 -34.41
N LYS A 692 -34.67 -24.06 -33.69
CA LYS A 692 -33.32 -24.47 -34.08
C LYS A 692 -32.53 -25.02 -32.91
N LEU A 693 -31.66 -25.98 -33.22
CA LEU A 693 -30.68 -26.56 -32.33
C LEU A 693 -29.37 -26.71 -33.10
N ASP A 694 -28.33 -26.04 -32.63
CA ASP A 694 -26.98 -26.08 -33.17
C ASP A 694 -26.04 -26.69 -32.14
N LEU A 695 -25.18 -27.62 -32.56
CA LEU A 695 -24.00 -28.05 -31.84
C LEU A 695 -22.79 -27.34 -32.46
N LEU A 696 -22.00 -26.65 -31.63
CA LEU A 696 -20.80 -25.94 -32.04
C LEU A 696 -19.58 -26.53 -31.33
N HIS A 697 -18.45 -26.55 -32.03
CA HIS A 697 -17.17 -26.93 -31.46
C HIS A 697 -16.05 -26.06 -32.03
N GLU A 698 -15.15 -25.63 -31.16
CA GLU A 698 -13.99 -24.85 -31.50
C GLU A 698 -12.74 -25.74 -31.49
N PHE A 699 -12.14 -25.92 -32.68
CA PHE A 699 -10.99 -26.79 -32.92
C PHE A 699 -9.65 -26.06 -32.68
N ALA A 700 -9.67 -24.73 -32.66
CA ALA A 700 -8.55 -23.85 -32.41
C ALA A 700 -9.11 -22.52 -31.89
N GLY A 701 -8.39 -21.86 -30.98
CA GLY A 701 -8.75 -20.55 -30.43
C GLY A 701 -7.90 -20.14 -29.23
N ASP A 702 -6.67 -20.66 -29.11
CA ASP A 702 -5.82 -20.50 -27.92
C ASP A 702 -5.47 -19.03 -27.69
N ARG A 703 -5.59 -18.58 -26.43
CA ARG A 703 -5.48 -17.17 -26.05
C ARG A 703 -4.27 -16.97 -25.14
N ASP A 704 -3.18 -16.47 -25.72
CA ASP A 704 -1.96 -16.11 -24.98
C ASP A 704 -1.95 -14.60 -24.67
N VAL A 705 -1.98 -14.25 -23.38
CA VAL A 705 -1.85 -12.87 -22.88
C VAL A 705 -0.58 -12.75 -22.06
N THR A 706 0.27 -11.77 -22.36
CA THR A 706 1.41 -11.42 -21.51
C THR A 706 1.28 -10.01 -20.94
N VAL A 707 1.45 -9.90 -19.62
CA VAL A 707 1.45 -8.65 -18.86
C VAL A 707 2.84 -8.43 -18.24
N TRP A 708 3.39 -7.24 -18.35
CA TRP A 708 4.64 -6.82 -17.72
C TRP A 708 4.39 -5.64 -16.78
N GLY A 709 4.83 -5.76 -15.53
CA GLY A 709 4.82 -4.70 -14.52
C GLY A 709 6.23 -4.36 -14.03
N LYS A 710 6.34 -3.65 -12.90
CA LYS A 710 7.64 -3.32 -12.28
C LYS A 710 8.26 -4.48 -11.51
N ASP A 711 7.46 -5.44 -11.09
CA ASP A 711 7.80 -6.56 -10.20
C ASP A 711 8.14 -7.85 -10.96
N ALA A 712 7.41 -8.14 -12.03
CA ALA A 712 7.42 -9.42 -12.74
C ALA A 712 6.82 -9.31 -14.16
N SER A 713 6.74 -10.45 -14.84
CA SER A 713 5.93 -10.65 -16.05
C SER A 713 5.11 -11.93 -15.94
N MET A 714 3.84 -11.88 -16.33
CA MET A 714 2.92 -13.03 -16.35
C MET A 714 2.50 -13.33 -17.78
N THR A 715 2.61 -14.59 -18.21
CA THR A 715 1.94 -15.09 -19.42
C THR A 715 0.84 -16.03 -18.99
N VAL A 716 -0.42 -15.69 -19.29
CA VAL A 716 -1.57 -16.57 -19.18
C VAL A 716 -1.84 -17.20 -20.55
N ARG A 717 -2.11 -18.50 -20.55
CA ARG A 717 -2.54 -19.26 -21.72
C ARG A 717 -3.88 -19.91 -21.42
N GLU A 718 -4.91 -19.54 -22.17
CA GLU A 718 -6.21 -20.20 -22.12
C GLU A 718 -6.37 -21.07 -23.37
N GLY A 719 -6.73 -22.35 -23.18
CA GLY A 719 -7.02 -23.24 -24.30
C GLY A 719 -8.31 -22.80 -24.99
N GLY A 720 -8.32 -22.78 -26.33
CA GLY A 720 -9.47 -22.35 -27.12
C GLY A 720 -10.52 -23.42 -27.41
N SER A 721 -10.24 -24.68 -27.05
CA SER A 721 -11.10 -25.80 -27.42
C SER A 721 -12.32 -25.92 -26.52
N ASP A 722 -13.47 -25.50 -27.04
CA ASP A 722 -14.76 -25.48 -26.35
C ASP A 722 -15.87 -26.15 -27.19
N SER A 723 -16.94 -26.63 -26.56
CA SER A 723 -18.10 -27.24 -27.22
C SER A 723 -19.39 -26.80 -26.55
N TRP A 724 -20.27 -26.12 -27.29
CA TRP A 724 -21.51 -25.57 -26.74
C TRP A 724 -22.69 -25.86 -27.66
N ILE A 725 -23.90 -25.78 -27.09
CA ILE A 725 -25.13 -25.80 -27.88
C ILE A 725 -25.69 -24.39 -28.00
N ASN A 726 -26.22 -24.03 -29.16
CA ASN A 726 -27.13 -22.90 -29.31
C ASN A 726 -28.54 -23.44 -29.61
N TYR A 727 -29.55 -22.84 -29.01
CA TYR A 727 -30.95 -23.20 -29.26
C TYR A 727 -31.84 -21.97 -29.26
N GLY A 728 -32.94 -22.04 -30.00
CA GLY A 728 -33.81 -20.87 -30.15
C GLY A 728 -35.06 -21.11 -30.99
N ILE A 729 -35.82 -20.04 -31.13
CA ILE A 729 -37.01 -19.94 -31.98
C ILE A 729 -36.85 -18.75 -32.92
N GLY A 730 -37.31 -18.89 -34.17
CA GLY A 730 -37.27 -17.82 -35.15
C GLY A 730 -38.47 -17.85 -36.10
N THR A 731 -38.60 -16.79 -36.89
CA THR A 731 -39.66 -16.64 -37.89
C THR A 731 -39.18 -15.82 -39.08
N ASN A 732 -39.66 -16.17 -40.28
CA ASN A 732 -39.58 -15.34 -41.48
C ASN A 732 -41.01 -14.95 -41.90
N ILE A 733 -41.27 -13.67 -42.10
CA ILE A 733 -42.61 -13.16 -42.45
C ILE A 733 -42.52 -12.24 -43.66
N HIS A 734 -43.25 -12.56 -44.72
CA HIS A 734 -43.47 -11.66 -45.85
C HIS A 734 -44.58 -10.66 -45.51
N LEU A 735 -44.28 -9.37 -45.67
CA LEU A 735 -45.13 -8.26 -45.24
C LEU A 735 -46.03 -7.72 -46.36
N THR A 736 -45.68 -7.98 -47.63
CA THR A 736 -46.42 -7.52 -48.81
C THR A 736 -46.84 -8.68 -49.69
N GLN A 737 -48.00 -8.58 -50.35
CA GLN A 737 -48.52 -9.62 -51.25
C GLN A 737 -47.64 -9.86 -52.49
N ASN A 738 -46.75 -8.92 -52.82
CA ASN A 738 -45.82 -9.01 -53.94
C ASN A 738 -44.42 -9.52 -53.52
N ASN A 739 -44.24 -9.89 -52.24
CA ASN A 739 -42.98 -10.32 -51.63
C ASN A 739 -41.82 -9.30 -51.65
N ASN A 740 -42.06 -8.04 -52.01
CA ASN A 740 -41.09 -6.94 -52.00
C ASN A 740 -40.57 -6.54 -50.59
N SER A 741 -41.07 -7.16 -49.51
CA SER A 741 -40.58 -6.90 -48.16
C SER A 741 -40.75 -8.06 -47.19
N ARG A 742 -39.72 -8.29 -46.37
CA ARG A 742 -39.63 -9.37 -45.39
C ARG A 742 -39.10 -8.87 -44.05
N LEU A 743 -39.65 -9.43 -42.97
CA LEU A 743 -39.13 -9.33 -41.61
C LEU A 743 -38.69 -10.73 -41.16
N TYR A 744 -37.53 -10.84 -40.54
CA TYR A 744 -37.10 -12.06 -39.83
C TYR A 744 -36.66 -11.72 -38.41
N VAL A 745 -36.95 -12.62 -37.47
CA VAL A 745 -36.61 -12.46 -36.04
C VAL A 745 -36.18 -13.81 -35.48
N ASP A 746 -35.14 -13.84 -34.66
CA ASP A 746 -34.73 -14.98 -33.83
C ASP A 746 -34.55 -14.58 -32.37
N LEU A 747 -34.88 -15.51 -31.47
CA LEU A 747 -34.54 -15.47 -30.05
C LEU A 747 -33.70 -16.70 -29.72
N GLU A 748 -32.51 -16.49 -29.15
CA GLU A 748 -31.49 -17.53 -28.95
C GLU A 748 -30.88 -17.51 -27.55
N ARG A 749 -30.37 -18.67 -27.12
CA ARG A 749 -29.47 -18.86 -25.98
C ARG A 749 -28.40 -19.90 -26.34
N SER A 750 -27.26 -19.84 -25.66
CA SER A 750 -26.35 -20.98 -25.58
C SER A 750 -26.50 -21.73 -24.25
N ALA A 751 -25.84 -22.87 -24.16
CA ALA A 751 -25.49 -23.49 -22.89
C ALA A 751 -24.23 -24.35 -23.01
N GLY A 752 -23.44 -24.38 -21.94
CA GLY A 752 -22.43 -25.41 -21.68
C GLY A 752 -21.06 -25.16 -22.31
N GLY A 753 -20.82 -23.94 -22.81
CA GLY A 753 -19.49 -23.49 -23.23
C GLY A 753 -18.79 -22.65 -22.17
N ASP A 754 -17.54 -22.29 -22.44
CA ASP A 754 -16.74 -21.37 -21.60
C ASP A 754 -17.28 -19.93 -21.63
N ILE A 755 -17.86 -19.54 -22.78
CA ILE A 755 -18.50 -18.24 -23.00
C ILE A 755 -19.96 -18.51 -23.39
N ASP A 756 -20.87 -18.14 -22.50
CA ASP A 756 -22.31 -18.35 -22.67
C ASP A 756 -23.04 -17.06 -23.12
N MET A 757 -23.94 -17.23 -24.08
CA MET A 757 -24.88 -16.24 -24.60
C MET A 757 -26.19 -16.36 -23.84
N ASN A 758 -26.30 -15.63 -22.72
CA ASN A 758 -27.45 -15.62 -21.82
C ASN A 758 -28.77 -15.27 -22.51
N TRP A 759 -28.71 -14.45 -23.55
CA TRP A 759 -29.80 -14.22 -24.50
C TRP A 759 -29.27 -13.47 -25.72
N GLN A 760 -29.88 -13.71 -26.88
CA GLN A 760 -29.74 -12.86 -28.05
C GLN A 760 -31.08 -12.69 -28.77
N VAL A 761 -31.36 -11.47 -29.19
CA VAL A 761 -32.38 -11.12 -30.18
C VAL A 761 -31.69 -10.80 -31.49
N ASN A 762 -32.06 -11.47 -32.57
CA ASN A 762 -31.72 -11.11 -33.94
C ASN A 762 -32.99 -10.59 -34.62
N ALA A 763 -32.94 -9.46 -35.32
CA ALA A 763 -34.06 -8.96 -36.10
C ALA A 763 -33.56 -8.26 -37.36
N GLY A 764 -34.16 -8.54 -38.51
CA GLY A 764 -33.80 -7.85 -39.75
C GLY A 764 -34.95 -7.67 -40.71
N PHE A 765 -34.85 -6.60 -41.49
CA PHE A 765 -35.85 -6.16 -42.44
C PHE A 765 -35.18 -6.01 -43.81
N ARG A 766 -35.82 -6.58 -44.83
CA ARG A 766 -35.32 -6.64 -46.20
C ARG A 766 -36.37 -6.10 -47.15
N MET A 767 -35.95 -5.25 -48.09
CA MET A 767 -36.73 -4.73 -49.20
C MET A 767 -36.15 -5.24 -50.51
N GLU A 768 -37.00 -5.59 -51.46
CA GLU A 768 -36.57 -6.13 -52.75
C GLU A 768 -37.30 -5.49 -53.94
N TRP A 769 -36.62 -5.31 -55.07
CA TRP A 769 -37.16 -4.75 -56.33
C TRP A 769 -36.40 -5.15 -57.61
#